data_AF-A0A4Q4WWU7-F1
#
_entry.id   AF-A0A4Q4WWU7-F1
#
_cell.length_a   1.000
_cell.length_b   1.000
_cell.length_c   1.000
_cell.angle_alpha   90.00
_cell.angle_beta   90.00
_cell.angle_gamma   90.00
#
_symmetry.space_group_name_H-M   'P 1'
#
loop_
_entity.id
_entity.type
_entity.pdbx_description
1 polymer ?
#
loop_
_entity_poly.entity_id
_entity_poly.type
_entity_poly.pdbx_seq_one_letter_code
_entity_poly.pdbx_strand_id
1 'polypeptide(L)'
;MPDGLELDKEGKLNGLIPNYAEQVLVCTGKDNWASRIEDDDGGDNLAADLKELIGRGGVYSDPFHNVSVLNSSFPSSISRRPEVQTTSAYLLPSFKYVPFLPRVSFDSVQALVRGYLLPEKLHPMHDGLSPIHRDRLLRKEAYQHLLYGVQDVTDVLVLICGHGGRDMRCGVMGPVLQNEFEAKLPRAGFDVLRGPVIDERVSAPALSGTVGESRRTARVAQISHIGGHKYAGNVIIYLPPTLKNHVGYPHPLAGNGIWAPCRRGFSDLVARGSQKTENPKYENRPRPSKRSSLVFLGGAGLCLLAGLSLFGLVRPESDGDVINKSTFSAFTIISREQVSPTAFILTVRAGAGGSEGRGGGTAAAAHQQSARIREAWDHGLWSVEIKQPQLQIARHYTPLPPPITAATSPGRELRTREDGELRFLIRRMDGGEMSNYLSRLDVGDRVWLRGPHLGFDIARRLGDADRVVFLAGGTGIAPALQGARRLLFAKDAGRDDDHGPAVSLLWANRRSVDALARETKKQQQTVFFGRFWGPSEAAADNGAGAESSSFSEQIRELRRRCSDRFSVHYFVDEEGSFIGAKDVVAVMGAPRARAMSRLVPPAKECPWHSATALETLPNDNDTSRDPEPPCVCARAAEERAGSNLLFVSGPEGFIEAYAGPKRWGEKGEMQGPVLGLVGRLMKKEGRGGVMDDWLVLKL
;
A
#
# COMPACT_ATOMS: atom_id res chain seq x y z
N MET A 1 -24.11 6.68 9.93
CA MET A 1 -22.66 6.81 10.19
C MET A 1 -22.50 7.85 11.28
N PRO A 2 -21.73 7.60 12.34
CA PRO A 2 -21.36 8.64 13.28
C PRO A 2 -20.53 9.72 12.57
N ASP A 3 -20.64 10.95 13.04
CA ASP A 3 -19.84 12.07 12.54
C ASP A 3 -18.34 11.82 12.81
N GLY A 4 -17.48 12.12 11.84
CA GLY A 4 -16.01 11.98 11.97
C GLY A 4 -15.41 10.61 11.62
N LEU A 5 -16.19 9.67 11.08
CA LEU A 5 -15.74 8.32 10.70
C LEU A 5 -15.98 8.04 9.20
N GLU A 6 -15.26 8.75 8.34
CA GLU A 6 -15.45 8.66 6.88
C GLU A 6 -14.92 7.35 6.29
N LEU A 7 -15.67 6.84 5.30
CA LEU A 7 -15.36 5.61 4.55
C LEU A 7 -15.09 5.97 3.10
N ASP A 8 -14.06 5.37 2.51
CA ASP A 8 -13.88 5.41 1.05
C ASP A 8 -15.03 4.65 0.38
N LYS A 9 -15.82 5.38 -0.40
CA LYS A 9 -17.00 4.87 -1.13
C LYS A 9 -16.76 4.73 -2.62
N GLU A 10 -15.66 5.28 -3.14
CA GLU A 10 -15.41 5.47 -4.57
C GLU A 10 -14.21 4.66 -5.07
N GLY A 11 -13.28 4.29 -4.18
CA GLY A 11 -12.13 3.46 -4.48
C GLY A 11 -12.48 2.11 -5.11
N LYS A 12 -11.66 1.68 -6.08
CA LYS A 12 -11.71 0.32 -6.65
C LYS A 12 -11.09 -0.65 -5.64
N LEU A 13 -11.85 -1.68 -5.24
CA LEU A 13 -11.41 -2.69 -4.27
C LEU A 13 -10.35 -3.66 -4.84
N ASN A 14 -10.38 -3.89 -6.16
CA ASN A 14 -9.51 -4.86 -6.82
C ASN A 14 -8.02 -4.52 -6.63
N GLY A 15 -7.25 -5.51 -6.14
CA GLY A 15 -5.81 -5.36 -5.90
C GLY A 15 -5.45 -4.60 -4.62
N LEU A 16 -6.40 -4.34 -3.72
CA LEU A 16 -6.14 -3.72 -2.41
C LEU A 16 -6.19 -4.71 -1.25
N ILE A 17 -6.54 -5.96 -1.50
CA ILE A 17 -6.46 -7.01 -0.48
C ILE A 17 -5.62 -8.19 -0.98
N PRO A 18 -4.69 -8.71 -0.14
CA PRO A 18 -4.06 -10.00 -0.35
C PRO A 18 -5.04 -11.12 -0.72
N ASN A 19 -4.76 -11.78 -1.84
CA ASN A 19 -5.34 -13.07 -2.13
C ASN A 19 -4.81 -14.09 -1.11
N TYR A 20 -5.64 -15.06 -0.75
CA TYR A 20 -5.28 -16.18 0.10
C TYR A 20 -5.73 -17.48 -0.56
N ALA A 21 -4.94 -18.53 -0.39
CA ALA A 21 -5.27 -19.87 -0.83
C ALA A 21 -6.27 -20.54 0.13
N GLU A 22 -6.11 -20.27 1.43
CA GLU A 22 -7.04 -20.68 2.49
C GLU A 22 -7.23 -19.53 3.49
N GLN A 23 -8.40 -19.50 4.11
CA GLN A 23 -8.76 -18.60 5.20
C GLN A 23 -9.26 -19.45 6.37
N VAL A 24 -8.62 -19.26 7.52
CA VAL A 24 -8.99 -19.89 8.79
C VAL A 24 -9.78 -18.87 9.60
N LEU A 25 -11.04 -19.17 9.88
CA LEU A 25 -11.90 -18.37 10.76
C LEU A 25 -11.99 -19.05 12.12
N VAL A 26 -11.26 -18.53 13.09
CA VAL A 26 -11.26 -19.02 14.48
C VAL A 26 -12.56 -18.60 15.16
N CYS A 27 -13.31 -19.57 15.70
CA CYS A 27 -14.61 -19.35 16.33
C CYS A 27 -14.44 -18.93 17.80
N THR A 28 -14.23 -17.65 18.05
CA THR A 28 -13.93 -17.13 19.39
C THR A 28 -15.17 -16.85 20.24
N GLY A 29 -16.35 -16.69 19.61
CA GLY A 29 -17.57 -16.21 20.27
C GLY A 29 -17.51 -14.75 20.75
N LYS A 30 -16.40 -14.03 20.51
CA LYS A 30 -16.20 -12.61 20.84
C LYS A 30 -16.54 -11.75 19.61
N ASP A 31 -17.02 -10.53 19.82
CA ASP A 31 -17.35 -9.57 18.76
C ASP A 31 -16.24 -8.53 18.52
N ASN A 32 -15.22 -8.50 19.38
CA ASN A 32 -14.04 -7.67 19.24
C ASN A 32 -12.80 -8.36 19.83
N TRP A 33 -11.62 -7.89 19.45
CA TRP A 33 -10.32 -8.50 19.77
C TRP A 33 -9.26 -7.42 20.01
N ALA A 34 -8.09 -7.81 20.52
CA ALA A 34 -6.91 -6.95 20.52
C ALA A 34 -6.53 -6.57 19.09
N SER A 35 -5.89 -5.41 18.94
CA SER A 35 -5.48 -4.87 17.63
C SER A 35 -4.73 -5.89 16.76
N ARG A 36 -3.92 -6.73 17.42
CA ARG A 36 -3.31 -7.94 16.90
C ARG A 36 -4.00 -9.14 17.52
N ILE A 37 -4.66 -9.95 16.69
CA ILE A 37 -5.45 -11.10 17.15
C ILE A 37 -4.60 -12.19 17.83
N GLU A 38 -3.30 -12.22 17.54
CA GLU A 38 -2.34 -13.11 18.17
C GLU A 38 -1.99 -12.69 19.61
N ASP A 39 -2.20 -11.42 19.97
CA ASP A 39 -1.92 -10.93 21.32
C ASP A 39 -3.10 -11.16 22.28
N ASP A 40 -4.24 -11.66 21.78
CA ASP A 40 -5.40 -11.99 22.59
C ASP A 40 -5.07 -13.07 23.62
N ASP A 41 -5.74 -13.01 24.76
CA ASP A 41 -5.57 -13.98 25.86
C ASP A 41 -4.09 -14.17 26.25
N GLY A 42 -3.27 -13.11 26.11
CA GLY A 42 -1.84 -13.12 26.45
C GLY A 42 -0.94 -13.89 25.49
N GLY A 43 -1.41 -14.19 24.28
CA GLY A 43 -0.72 -15.02 23.31
C GLY A 43 -1.13 -16.49 23.32
N ASP A 44 -1.95 -16.92 24.29
CA ASP A 44 -2.50 -18.27 24.35
C ASP A 44 -3.82 -18.38 23.57
N ASN A 45 -3.72 -18.23 22.26
CA ASN A 45 -4.86 -18.34 21.36
C ASN A 45 -4.49 -19.07 20.05
N LEU A 46 -5.50 -19.67 19.40
CA LEU A 46 -5.28 -20.43 18.17
C LEU A 46 -4.70 -19.57 17.03
N ALA A 47 -4.99 -18.27 17.00
CA ALA A 47 -4.44 -17.39 15.98
C ALA A 47 -2.92 -17.21 16.14
N ALA A 48 -2.42 -17.12 17.37
CA ALA A 48 -1.00 -17.11 17.70
C ALA A 48 -0.34 -18.44 17.29
N ASP A 49 -0.92 -19.58 17.70
CA ASP A 49 -0.39 -20.92 17.38
C ASP A 49 -0.26 -21.13 15.85
N LEU A 50 -1.28 -20.72 15.10
CA LEU A 50 -1.25 -20.78 13.63
C LEU A 50 -0.17 -19.86 13.07
N LYS A 51 -0.08 -18.61 13.54
CA LYS A 51 0.94 -17.66 13.05
C LYS A 51 2.36 -18.11 13.37
N GLU A 52 2.60 -18.83 14.44
CA GLU A 52 3.90 -19.43 14.73
C GLU A 52 4.29 -20.47 13.65
N LEU A 53 3.33 -21.26 13.17
CA LEU A 53 3.58 -22.32 12.20
C LEU A 53 3.68 -21.83 10.75
N ILE A 54 2.70 -21.04 10.31
CA ILE A 54 2.52 -20.62 8.91
C ILE A 54 2.82 -19.13 8.67
N GLY A 55 2.98 -18.35 9.74
CA GLY A 55 3.37 -16.94 9.66
C GLY A 55 4.88 -16.77 9.42
N ARG A 56 5.33 -15.52 9.44
CA ARG A 56 6.71 -15.15 9.04
C ARG A 56 7.75 -15.87 9.89
N GLY A 57 8.58 -16.70 9.25
CA GLY A 57 9.63 -17.47 9.92
C GLY A 57 9.17 -18.81 10.49
N GLY A 58 7.87 -19.11 10.39
CA GLY A 58 7.31 -20.40 10.77
C GLY A 58 7.79 -21.53 9.89
N VAL A 59 7.81 -22.74 10.45
CA VAL A 59 8.34 -23.95 9.78
C VAL A 59 7.58 -24.33 8.50
N TYR A 60 6.32 -23.90 8.40
CA TYR A 60 5.41 -24.10 7.27
C TYR A 60 5.13 -22.81 6.50
N SER A 61 5.91 -21.75 6.74
CA SER A 61 5.79 -20.48 6.01
C SER A 61 6.05 -20.70 4.52
N ASP A 62 5.02 -20.53 3.69
CA ASP A 62 5.12 -20.56 2.23
C ASP A 62 4.67 -19.21 1.65
N PRO A 63 5.57 -18.40 1.07
CA PRO A 63 5.21 -17.11 0.48
C PRO A 63 4.36 -17.23 -0.80
N PHE A 64 4.22 -18.43 -1.37
CA PHE A 64 3.41 -18.74 -2.54
C PHE A 64 2.08 -19.41 -2.20
N HIS A 65 1.84 -19.74 -0.93
CA HIS A 65 0.58 -20.31 -0.44
C HIS A 65 0.08 -19.55 0.79
N ASN A 66 -0.48 -18.36 0.57
CA ASN A 66 -0.93 -17.49 1.66
C ASN A 66 -2.15 -18.08 2.38
N VAL A 67 -2.04 -18.29 3.69
CA VAL A 67 -3.15 -18.70 4.56
C VAL A 67 -3.53 -17.52 5.47
N SER A 68 -4.75 -17.01 5.29
CA SER A 68 -5.27 -15.88 6.06
C SER A 68 -5.90 -16.37 7.37
N VAL A 69 -5.39 -15.91 8.51
CA VAL A 69 -5.97 -16.24 9.83
C VAL A 69 -6.78 -15.06 10.35
N LEU A 70 -8.04 -15.30 10.70
CA LEU A 70 -8.96 -14.32 11.24
C LEU A 70 -9.71 -14.89 12.46
N ASN A 71 -10.01 -14.04 13.43
CA ASN A 71 -10.98 -14.38 14.47
C ASN A 71 -12.40 -14.04 14.00
N SER A 72 -13.38 -14.76 14.53
CA SER A 72 -14.80 -14.58 14.23
C SER A 72 -15.65 -14.65 15.50
N SER A 73 -16.81 -14.00 15.44
CA SER A 73 -17.82 -14.02 16.50
C SER A 73 -18.67 -15.28 16.50
N PHE A 74 -18.39 -16.24 15.61
CA PHE A 74 -19.01 -17.55 15.72
C PHE A 74 -18.55 -18.22 17.02
N PRO A 75 -19.46 -18.83 17.79
CA PRO A 75 -19.10 -19.61 18.96
C PRO A 75 -18.47 -20.94 18.54
N SER A 76 -17.48 -21.39 19.30
CA SER A 76 -16.95 -22.76 19.17
C SER A 76 -18.01 -23.81 19.53
N SER A 77 -17.93 -24.98 18.89
CA SER A 77 -18.71 -26.16 19.23
C SER A 77 -18.57 -26.52 20.71
N ILE A 78 -19.64 -27.06 21.26
CA ILE A 78 -19.71 -27.44 22.66
C ILE A 78 -19.55 -28.96 22.78
N SER A 79 -18.47 -29.40 23.43
CA SER A 79 -18.23 -30.81 23.73
C SER A 79 -18.93 -31.25 25.02
N ARG A 80 -19.25 -32.54 25.11
CA ARG A 80 -19.65 -33.21 26.37
C ARG A 80 -18.52 -33.31 27.41
N ARG A 81 -17.27 -33.12 27.00
CA ARG A 81 -16.08 -33.17 27.87
C ARG A 81 -15.56 -31.75 28.13
N PRO A 82 -16.13 -31.01 29.10
CA PRO A 82 -15.76 -29.62 29.35
C PRO A 82 -14.31 -29.46 29.84
N GLU A 83 -13.67 -30.54 30.29
CA GLU A 83 -12.28 -30.52 30.79
C GLU A 83 -11.25 -30.29 29.68
N VAL A 84 -11.61 -30.59 28.42
CA VAL A 84 -10.72 -30.38 27.27
C VAL A 84 -11.10 -29.07 26.58
N GLN A 85 -10.27 -28.05 26.74
CA GLN A 85 -10.44 -26.79 26.02
C GLN A 85 -10.23 -27.03 24.52
N THR A 86 -11.28 -26.76 23.75
CA THR A 86 -11.26 -26.88 22.29
C THR A 86 -11.66 -25.56 21.65
N THR A 87 -11.17 -25.33 20.44
CA THR A 87 -11.56 -24.19 19.60
C THR A 87 -12.03 -24.71 18.25
N SER A 88 -13.09 -24.15 17.71
CA SER A 88 -13.56 -24.49 16.36
C SER A 88 -13.00 -23.54 15.32
N ALA A 89 -12.90 -24.01 14.08
CA ALA A 89 -12.50 -23.16 12.96
C ALA A 89 -13.21 -23.54 11.66
N TYR A 90 -13.52 -22.54 10.84
CA TYR A 90 -13.90 -22.76 9.43
C TYR A 90 -12.69 -22.60 8.53
N LEU A 91 -12.60 -23.42 7.50
CA LEU A 91 -11.58 -23.40 6.46
C LEU A 91 -12.25 -23.07 5.11
N LEU A 92 -11.86 -21.95 4.52
CA LEU A 92 -12.49 -21.41 3.31
C LEU A 92 -11.42 -20.98 2.30
N PRO A 93 -11.51 -21.35 1.02
CA PRO A 93 -12.69 -21.90 0.34
C PRO A 93 -12.75 -23.43 0.33
N SER A 94 -12.02 -24.17 1.19
CA SER A 94 -12.20 -25.62 1.31
C SER A 94 -13.57 -26.06 1.84
N PHE A 95 -14.36 -25.12 2.39
CA PHE A 95 -15.68 -25.37 3.01
C PHE A 95 -15.65 -26.50 4.04
N LYS A 96 -14.64 -26.49 4.92
CA LYS A 96 -14.56 -27.42 6.05
C LYS A 96 -14.83 -26.71 7.36
N TYR A 97 -15.48 -27.40 8.29
CA TYR A 97 -15.65 -26.99 9.67
C TYR A 97 -14.94 -27.99 10.57
N VAL A 98 -14.01 -27.49 11.38
CA VAL A 98 -13.28 -28.25 12.40
C VAL A 98 -13.93 -27.95 13.74
N PRO A 99 -14.72 -28.88 14.31
CA PRO A 99 -15.51 -28.59 15.50
C PRO A 99 -14.68 -28.57 16.78
N PHE A 100 -13.71 -29.48 16.89
CA PHE A 100 -12.98 -29.71 18.13
C PHE A 100 -11.48 -29.72 17.84
N LEU A 101 -10.82 -28.57 17.98
CA LEU A 101 -9.37 -28.47 17.96
C LEU A 101 -8.85 -28.37 19.41
N PRO A 102 -8.29 -29.44 19.99
CA PRO A 102 -7.73 -29.38 21.34
C PRO A 102 -6.60 -28.35 21.44
N ARG A 103 -6.61 -27.54 22.50
CA ARG A 103 -5.56 -26.55 22.80
C ARG A 103 -4.56 -27.04 23.85
N VAL A 104 -4.61 -28.33 24.21
CA VAL A 104 -3.72 -28.95 25.22
C VAL A 104 -2.33 -29.31 24.69
N SER A 105 -2.17 -29.44 23.37
CA SER A 105 -0.86 -29.63 22.72
C SER A 105 -0.84 -28.99 21.34
N PHE A 106 0.37 -28.69 20.87
CA PHE A 106 0.61 -28.09 19.56
C PHE A 106 0.34 -29.07 18.39
N ASP A 107 0.25 -30.38 18.68
CA ASP A 107 0.08 -31.43 17.68
C ASP A 107 -1.22 -31.29 16.87
N SER A 108 -2.30 -30.85 17.53
CA SER A 108 -3.59 -30.67 16.88
C SER A 108 -3.54 -29.50 15.89
N VAL A 109 -2.86 -28.41 16.25
CA VAL A 109 -2.64 -27.27 15.35
C VAL A 109 -1.74 -27.70 14.18
N GLN A 110 -0.68 -28.46 14.45
CA GLN A 110 0.18 -29.00 13.41
C GLN A 110 -0.57 -29.96 12.47
N ALA A 111 -1.48 -30.78 13.00
CA ALA A 111 -2.35 -31.65 12.20
C ALA A 111 -3.30 -30.84 11.32
N LEU A 112 -3.85 -29.73 11.82
CA LEU A 112 -4.65 -28.80 11.02
C LEU A 112 -3.84 -28.21 9.86
N VAL A 113 -2.65 -27.68 10.15
CA VAL A 113 -1.78 -27.10 9.12
C VAL A 113 -1.44 -28.14 8.05
N ARG A 114 -0.95 -29.31 8.46
CA ARG A 114 -0.46 -30.35 7.54
C ARG A 114 -1.56 -31.10 6.82
N GLY A 115 -2.70 -31.30 7.48
CA GLY A 115 -3.83 -32.04 6.94
C GLY A 115 -4.69 -31.20 5.98
N TYR A 116 -4.81 -29.90 6.24
CA TYR A 116 -5.79 -29.06 5.55
C TYR A 116 -5.25 -27.72 5.00
N LEU A 117 -4.27 -27.07 5.64
CA LEU A 117 -3.88 -25.70 5.24
C LEU A 117 -2.73 -25.63 4.26
N LEU A 118 -1.84 -26.63 4.23
CA LEU A 118 -0.76 -26.68 3.25
C LEU A 118 -1.29 -26.94 1.82
N PRO A 119 -0.54 -26.55 0.78
CA PRO A 119 -0.89 -26.85 -0.60
C PRO A 119 -0.82 -28.34 -0.92
N GLU A 120 -1.71 -28.82 -1.80
CA GLU A 120 -1.61 -30.14 -2.43
C GLU A 120 -0.52 -30.19 -3.50
N LYS A 121 -0.22 -29.03 -4.12
CA LYS A 121 0.83 -28.88 -5.13
C LYS A 121 1.62 -27.61 -4.89
N LEU A 122 2.94 -27.74 -4.84
CA LEU A 122 3.84 -26.60 -4.68
C LEU A 122 3.90 -25.74 -5.94
N HIS A 123 4.08 -24.44 -5.73
CA HIS A 123 4.39 -23.49 -6.80
C HIS A 123 5.74 -23.82 -7.47
N PRO A 124 5.91 -23.62 -8.80
CA PRO A 124 7.18 -23.92 -9.50
C PRO A 124 8.42 -23.26 -8.93
N MET A 125 8.27 -22.13 -8.22
CA MET A 125 9.40 -21.46 -7.54
C MET A 125 10.01 -22.28 -6.39
N HIS A 126 9.40 -23.40 -6.01
CA HIS A 126 9.96 -24.35 -5.05
C HIS A 126 10.90 -25.39 -5.67
N ASP A 127 11.10 -25.39 -7.00
CA ASP A 127 11.93 -26.40 -7.66
C ASP A 127 13.41 -26.33 -7.23
N GLY A 128 13.88 -25.17 -6.78
CA GLY A 128 15.22 -25.00 -6.19
C GLY A 128 15.36 -25.46 -4.73
N LEU A 129 14.28 -25.84 -4.05
CA LEU A 129 14.33 -26.31 -2.65
C LEU A 129 14.71 -27.79 -2.56
N SER A 130 15.35 -28.17 -1.44
CA SER A 130 15.66 -29.58 -1.19
C SER A 130 14.39 -30.43 -1.09
N PRO A 131 14.43 -31.74 -1.44
CA PRO A 131 13.26 -32.61 -1.38
C PRO A 131 12.57 -32.63 -0.01
N ILE A 132 13.36 -32.56 1.08
CA ILE A 132 12.85 -32.52 2.46
C ILE A 132 12.07 -31.23 2.72
N HIS A 133 12.57 -30.08 2.25
CA HIS A 133 11.86 -28.80 2.39
C HIS A 133 10.56 -28.79 1.60
N ARG A 134 10.57 -29.36 0.39
CA ARG A 134 9.38 -29.49 -0.45
C ARG A 134 8.33 -30.39 0.21
N ASP A 135 8.72 -31.58 0.67
CA ASP A 135 7.82 -32.51 1.35
C ASP A 135 7.22 -31.91 2.64
N ARG A 136 7.98 -31.07 3.35
CA ARG A 136 7.50 -30.37 4.55
C ARG A 136 6.37 -29.38 4.25
N LEU A 137 6.37 -28.78 3.07
CA LEU A 137 5.38 -27.76 2.65
C LEU A 137 4.16 -28.37 1.95
N LEU A 138 4.10 -29.68 1.77
CA LEU A 138 2.97 -30.35 1.13
C LEU A 138 1.96 -30.86 2.15
N ARG A 139 0.68 -30.76 1.77
CA ARG A 139 -0.45 -31.34 2.50
C ARG A 139 -0.30 -32.87 2.58
N LYS A 140 -0.68 -33.44 3.73
CA LYS A 140 -0.60 -34.88 4.01
C LYS A 140 -1.92 -35.37 4.61
N GLU A 141 -2.65 -36.18 3.83
CA GLU A 141 -3.96 -36.72 4.21
C GLU A 141 -3.93 -37.48 5.54
N ALA A 142 -2.83 -38.16 5.87
CA ALA A 142 -2.67 -38.89 7.12
C ALA A 142 -2.94 -38.02 8.38
N TYR A 143 -2.71 -36.70 8.30
CA TYR A 143 -2.97 -35.77 9.42
C TYR A 143 -4.45 -35.38 9.54
N GLN A 144 -5.25 -35.58 8.50
CA GLN A 144 -6.68 -35.23 8.53
C GLN A 144 -7.45 -36.10 9.53
N HIS A 145 -7.08 -37.37 9.66
CA HIS A 145 -7.70 -38.32 10.59
C HIS A 145 -7.40 -38.02 12.07
N LEU A 146 -6.42 -37.14 12.35
CA LEU A 146 -6.12 -36.70 13.71
C LEU A 146 -7.12 -35.66 14.22
N LEU A 147 -7.90 -35.05 13.31
CA LEU A 147 -8.92 -34.06 13.67
C LEU A 147 -10.30 -34.70 13.68
N TYR A 148 -10.88 -34.81 14.87
CA TYR A 148 -12.19 -35.44 15.06
C TYR A 148 -13.34 -34.53 14.61
N GLY A 149 -14.30 -35.11 13.89
CA GLY A 149 -15.58 -34.47 13.57
C GLY A 149 -15.52 -33.41 12.46
N VAL A 150 -14.41 -33.31 11.70
CA VAL A 150 -14.33 -32.39 10.56
C VAL A 150 -15.45 -32.71 9.57
N GLN A 151 -16.21 -31.69 9.17
CA GLN A 151 -17.38 -31.84 8.31
C GLN A 151 -17.48 -30.73 7.26
N ASP A 152 -18.27 -30.94 6.22
CA ASP A 152 -18.50 -29.95 5.17
C ASP A 152 -19.42 -28.82 5.64
N VAL A 153 -19.07 -27.60 5.23
CA VAL A 153 -19.89 -26.41 5.44
C VAL A 153 -21.00 -26.39 4.39
N THR A 154 -22.25 -26.45 4.85
CA THR A 154 -23.45 -26.41 4.01
C THR A 154 -24.25 -25.12 4.15
N ASP A 155 -23.87 -24.28 5.12
CA ASP A 155 -24.47 -22.97 5.36
C ASP A 155 -23.83 -21.90 4.47
N VAL A 156 -24.61 -20.90 4.05
CA VAL A 156 -24.05 -19.64 3.53
C VAL A 156 -23.43 -18.86 4.69
N LEU A 157 -22.17 -18.46 4.58
CA LEU A 157 -21.50 -17.67 5.61
C LEU A 157 -21.40 -16.21 5.17
N VAL A 158 -21.92 -15.30 6.00
CA VAL A 158 -21.76 -13.85 5.83
C VAL A 158 -20.83 -13.34 6.91
N LEU A 159 -19.66 -12.86 6.51
CA LEU A 159 -18.57 -12.44 7.37
C LEU A 159 -18.38 -10.94 7.25
N ILE A 160 -18.45 -10.23 8.36
CA ILE A 160 -18.48 -8.77 8.38
C ILE A 160 -17.32 -8.27 9.22
N CYS A 161 -16.44 -7.45 8.65
CA CYS A 161 -15.34 -6.85 9.38
C CYS A 161 -15.85 -5.90 10.48
N GLY A 162 -15.78 -6.37 11.74
CA GLY A 162 -16.29 -5.70 12.94
C GLY A 162 -15.20 -5.28 13.93
N HIS A 163 -13.93 -5.37 13.54
CA HIS A 163 -12.80 -5.26 14.47
C HIS A 163 -12.51 -3.83 14.94
N GLY A 164 -13.15 -3.40 16.03
CA GLY A 164 -12.97 -2.08 16.64
C GLY A 164 -11.58 -1.84 17.20
N GLY A 165 -10.91 -2.86 17.75
CA GLY A 165 -9.54 -2.77 18.30
C GLY A 165 -8.47 -2.42 17.26
N ARG A 166 -8.77 -2.57 15.97
CA ARG A 166 -7.87 -2.23 14.86
C ARG A 166 -8.36 -1.10 13.98
N ASP A 167 -9.67 -1.03 13.72
CA ASP A 167 -10.29 0.08 13.00
C ASP A 167 -11.66 0.39 13.63
N MET A 168 -11.75 1.54 14.28
CA MET A 168 -12.94 1.99 15.00
C MET A 168 -14.17 2.05 14.08
N ARG A 169 -13.99 2.33 12.78
CA ARG A 169 -15.08 2.35 11.80
C ARG A 169 -15.63 0.95 11.56
N CYS A 170 -14.78 -0.08 11.56
CA CYS A 170 -15.21 -1.47 11.49
C CYS A 170 -16.03 -1.84 12.73
N GLY A 171 -15.56 -1.45 13.92
CA GLY A 171 -16.30 -1.67 15.18
C GLY A 171 -17.69 -1.04 15.20
N VAL A 172 -17.84 0.14 14.61
CA VAL A 172 -19.15 0.81 14.49
C VAL A 172 -20.04 0.15 13.43
N MET A 173 -19.47 -0.21 12.27
CA MET A 173 -20.23 -0.72 11.12
C MET A 173 -20.64 -2.19 11.24
N GLY A 174 -19.79 -3.00 11.87
CA GLY A 174 -19.98 -4.44 12.01
C GLY A 174 -21.36 -4.82 12.54
N PRO A 175 -21.76 -4.32 13.72
CA PRO A 175 -23.06 -4.65 14.32
C PRO A 175 -24.25 -4.18 13.47
N VAL A 176 -24.15 -3.01 12.84
CA VAL A 176 -25.22 -2.46 11.99
C VAL A 176 -25.45 -3.33 10.76
N LEU A 177 -24.37 -3.72 10.08
CA LEU A 177 -24.43 -4.60 8.92
C LEU A 177 -24.91 -6.00 9.30
N GLN A 178 -24.44 -6.54 10.44
CA GLN A 178 -24.86 -7.85 10.93
C GLN A 178 -26.37 -7.90 11.14
N ASN A 179 -26.92 -6.92 11.87
CA ASN A 179 -28.36 -6.82 12.11
C ASN A 179 -29.16 -6.74 10.79
N GLU A 180 -28.67 -5.98 9.82
CA GLU A 180 -29.33 -5.85 8.52
C GLU A 180 -29.33 -7.18 7.74
N PHE A 181 -28.20 -7.89 7.68
CA PHE A 181 -28.14 -9.19 7.01
C PHE A 181 -29.05 -10.21 7.68
N GLU A 182 -29.03 -10.29 9.01
CA GLU A 182 -29.90 -11.20 9.77
C GLU A 182 -31.39 -10.90 9.55
N ALA A 183 -31.77 -9.63 9.36
CA ALA A 183 -33.14 -9.23 9.06
C ALA A 183 -33.57 -9.52 7.60
N LYS A 184 -32.64 -9.47 6.64
CA LYS A 184 -32.93 -9.60 5.21
C LYS A 184 -32.83 -11.03 4.68
N LEU A 185 -31.91 -11.84 5.20
CA LEU A 185 -31.71 -13.24 4.78
C LEU A 185 -32.98 -14.10 4.86
N PRO A 186 -33.82 -14.01 5.90
CA PRO A 186 -35.11 -14.72 5.95
C PRO A 186 -36.05 -14.34 4.80
N ARG A 187 -36.06 -13.07 4.40
CA ARG A 187 -36.87 -12.58 3.27
C ARG A 187 -36.34 -13.08 1.93
N ALA A 188 -35.06 -13.43 1.87
CA ALA A 188 -34.42 -14.07 0.71
C ALA A 188 -34.56 -15.61 0.72
N GLY A 189 -35.28 -16.18 1.69
CA GLY A 189 -35.53 -17.63 1.79
C GLY A 189 -34.42 -18.41 2.48
N PHE A 190 -33.64 -17.77 3.37
CA PHE A 190 -32.63 -18.42 4.19
C PHE A 190 -33.03 -18.46 5.67
N ASP A 191 -32.89 -19.62 6.28
CA ASP A 191 -33.00 -19.77 7.74
C ASP A 191 -31.67 -19.35 8.38
N VAL A 192 -31.71 -18.26 9.17
CA VAL A 192 -30.52 -17.73 9.84
C VAL A 192 -30.27 -18.52 11.12
N LEU A 193 -29.20 -19.32 11.12
CA LEU A 193 -28.79 -20.12 12.27
C LEU A 193 -27.94 -19.30 13.23
N ARG A 194 -28.20 -19.46 14.53
CA ARG A 194 -27.46 -18.82 15.63
C ARG A 194 -26.89 -19.89 16.57
N GLY A 195 -25.81 -19.55 17.27
CA GLY A 195 -25.16 -20.48 18.20
C GLY A 195 -24.17 -21.44 17.52
N PRO A 196 -23.58 -22.37 18.28
CA PRO A 196 -22.56 -23.29 17.77
C PRO A 196 -23.12 -24.22 16.70
N VAL A 197 -22.24 -24.69 15.80
CA VAL A 197 -22.63 -25.68 14.78
C VAL A 197 -22.98 -27.01 15.43
N ILE A 198 -22.21 -27.40 16.45
CA ILE A 198 -22.42 -28.64 17.20
C ILE A 198 -22.52 -28.29 18.68
N ASP A 199 -23.60 -28.73 19.33
CA ASP A 199 -23.72 -28.76 20.78
C ASP A 199 -24.03 -30.18 21.22
N GLU A 200 -22.98 -30.92 21.62
CA GLU A 200 -23.13 -32.31 22.01
C GLU A 200 -23.97 -32.49 23.28
N ARG A 201 -24.18 -31.45 24.11
CA ARG A 201 -24.95 -31.55 25.37
C ARG A 201 -26.44 -31.75 25.14
N VAL A 202 -26.97 -31.19 24.06
CA VAL A 202 -28.40 -31.17 23.72
C VAL A 202 -28.74 -31.85 22.40
N SER A 203 -27.74 -32.20 21.59
CA SER A 203 -27.99 -32.93 20.34
C SER A 203 -28.40 -34.39 20.62
N ALA A 204 -29.66 -34.72 20.33
CA ALA A 204 -30.10 -36.11 20.15
C ALA A 204 -29.64 -36.62 18.76
N PRO A 205 -29.36 -37.92 18.58
CA PRO A 205 -29.08 -38.47 17.25
C PRO A 205 -30.26 -38.19 16.32
N ALA A 206 -30.01 -37.66 15.13
CA ALA A 206 -31.06 -37.41 14.15
C ALA A 206 -31.73 -38.74 13.75
N LEU A 207 -33.04 -38.86 14.00
CA LEU A 207 -33.87 -39.92 13.42
C LEU A 207 -33.90 -39.71 11.90
N SER A 208 -33.33 -40.66 11.16
CA SER A 208 -33.38 -40.70 9.70
C SER A 208 -34.80 -41.02 9.25
N GLY A 209 -35.55 -40.06 8.68
CA GLY A 209 -36.93 -40.37 8.30
C GLY A 209 -37.88 -39.28 7.80
N THR A 210 -37.45 -38.06 7.46
CA THR A 210 -38.33 -37.13 6.71
C THR A 210 -37.51 -36.29 5.73
N VAL A 211 -37.53 -36.68 4.45
CA VAL A 211 -36.97 -35.90 3.34
C VAL A 211 -37.94 -34.75 3.03
N GLY A 212 -37.91 -33.70 3.85
CA GLY A 212 -38.38 -32.38 3.45
C GLY A 212 -37.28 -31.68 2.65
N GLU A 213 -37.65 -30.78 1.73
CA GLU A 213 -36.68 -29.95 0.99
C GLU A 213 -35.63 -29.36 1.95
N SER A 214 -34.34 -29.57 1.67
CA SER A 214 -33.26 -29.00 2.47
C SER A 214 -33.38 -27.49 2.49
N ARG A 215 -33.85 -26.95 3.62
CA ARG A 215 -33.94 -25.52 3.87
C ARG A 215 -32.55 -24.89 3.69
N ARG A 216 -32.48 -23.78 2.95
CA ARG A 216 -31.23 -23.05 2.78
C ARG A 216 -30.93 -22.32 4.07
N THR A 217 -29.76 -22.56 4.63
CA THR A 217 -29.35 -21.97 5.91
C THR A 217 -28.25 -20.95 5.70
N ALA A 218 -28.19 -19.96 6.59
CA ALA A 218 -27.15 -18.95 6.59
C ALA A 218 -26.68 -18.66 8.02
N ARG A 219 -25.41 -18.28 8.17
CA ARG A 219 -24.82 -17.83 9.42
C ARG A 219 -24.12 -16.50 9.20
N VAL A 220 -24.34 -15.55 10.10
CA VAL A 220 -23.76 -14.20 10.02
C VAL A 220 -22.83 -14.00 11.22
N ALA A 221 -21.62 -13.53 10.98
CA ALA A 221 -20.67 -13.20 12.04
C ALA A 221 -19.88 -11.94 11.76
N GLN A 222 -19.43 -11.31 12.83
CA GLN A 222 -18.36 -10.35 12.78
C GLN A 222 -17.01 -11.08 12.75
N ILE A 223 -16.04 -10.50 12.05
CA ILE A 223 -14.68 -11.01 11.90
C ILE A 223 -13.65 -9.94 12.23
N SER A 224 -12.47 -10.41 12.62
CA SER A 224 -11.30 -9.56 12.82
C SER A 224 -10.92 -8.83 11.52
N HIS A 225 -10.20 -7.73 11.67
CA HIS A 225 -9.93 -6.78 10.57
C HIS A 225 -9.41 -7.46 9.31
N ILE A 226 -10.12 -7.26 8.19
CA ILE A 226 -9.74 -7.74 6.88
C ILE A 226 -9.85 -6.62 5.84
N GLY A 227 -8.86 -6.56 4.94
CA GLY A 227 -8.71 -5.51 3.94
C GLY A 227 -7.82 -4.35 4.41
N GLY A 228 -7.51 -3.42 3.50
CA GLY A 228 -6.72 -2.24 3.83
C GLY A 228 -7.54 -1.18 4.57
N HIS A 229 -6.84 -0.30 5.30
CA HIS A 229 -7.41 0.83 6.07
C HIS A 229 -8.22 1.85 5.22
N LYS A 230 -8.33 1.64 3.91
CA LYS A 230 -9.12 2.47 3.01
C LYS A 230 -10.63 2.24 3.18
N TYR A 231 -11.04 1.01 3.50
CA TYR A 231 -12.44 0.60 3.63
C TYR A 231 -12.73 0.08 5.05
N ALA A 232 -13.98 0.21 5.50
CA ALA A 232 -14.43 -0.39 6.75
C ALA A 232 -15.76 -1.12 6.56
N GLY A 233 -16.04 -2.09 7.41
CA GLY A 233 -17.24 -2.93 7.27
C GLY A 233 -17.22 -3.81 6.03
N ASN A 234 -16.03 -4.30 5.63
CA ASN A 234 -15.89 -5.23 4.52
C ASN A 234 -16.71 -6.50 4.76
N VAL A 235 -17.44 -6.96 3.73
CA VAL A 235 -18.33 -8.14 3.82
C VAL A 235 -17.86 -9.22 2.86
N ILE A 236 -17.63 -10.43 3.37
CA ILE A 236 -17.33 -11.61 2.57
C ILE A 236 -18.50 -12.58 2.69
N ILE A 237 -19.02 -13.04 1.55
CA ILE A 237 -20.11 -14.02 1.49
C ILE A 237 -19.58 -15.30 0.86
N TYR A 238 -19.53 -16.37 1.63
CA TYR A 238 -19.16 -17.70 1.14
C TYR A 238 -20.39 -18.52 0.83
N LEU A 239 -20.45 -19.05 -0.39
CA LEU A 239 -21.55 -19.85 -0.89
C LEU A 239 -21.08 -21.31 -0.97
N PRO A 240 -21.67 -22.23 -0.19
CA PRO A 240 -21.20 -23.61 -0.12
C PRO A 240 -21.36 -24.33 -1.46
N PRO A 241 -20.50 -25.33 -1.78
CA PRO A 241 -20.58 -26.08 -3.03
C PRO A 241 -21.94 -26.77 -3.24
N THR A 242 -22.64 -27.08 -2.15
CA THR A 242 -23.95 -27.73 -2.15
C THR A 242 -25.11 -26.77 -2.43
N LEU A 243 -24.86 -25.45 -2.50
CA LEU A 243 -25.90 -24.45 -2.71
C LEU A 243 -26.57 -24.61 -4.08
N LYS A 244 -27.91 -24.66 -4.08
CA LYS A 244 -28.73 -24.75 -5.28
C LYS A 244 -29.51 -23.45 -5.52
N ASN A 245 -29.76 -23.13 -6.79
CA ASN A 245 -30.64 -22.05 -7.20
C ASN A 245 -32.13 -22.41 -7.00
N HIS A 246 -33.04 -21.47 -7.26
CA HIS A 246 -34.50 -21.65 -7.06
C HIS A 246 -35.13 -22.75 -7.93
N VAL A 247 -34.41 -23.22 -8.95
CA VAL A 247 -34.86 -24.28 -9.87
C VAL A 247 -34.22 -25.63 -9.52
N GLY A 248 -33.41 -25.69 -8.45
CA GLY A 248 -32.78 -26.93 -7.95
C GLY A 248 -31.43 -27.28 -8.57
N TYR A 249 -30.92 -26.48 -9.52
CA TYR A 249 -29.57 -26.65 -10.08
C TYR A 249 -28.49 -26.05 -9.17
N PRO A 250 -27.23 -26.49 -9.24
CA PRO A 250 -26.12 -25.83 -8.53
C PRO A 250 -26.11 -24.32 -8.79
N HIS A 251 -25.91 -23.54 -7.73
CA HIS A 251 -25.80 -22.09 -7.84
C HIS A 251 -24.54 -21.74 -8.64
N PRO A 252 -24.58 -20.77 -9.59
CA PRO A 252 -23.41 -20.45 -10.43
C PRO A 252 -22.16 -20.02 -9.66
N LEU A 253 -22.36 -19.51 -8.44
CA LEU A 253 -21.29 -19.10 -7.53
C LEU A 253 -21.08 -20.08 -6.37
N ALA A 254 -21.69 -21.26 -6.39
CA ALA A 254 -21.44 -22.30 -5.39
C ALA A 254 -19.94 -22.65 -5.35
N GLY A 255 -19.40 -22.80 -4.15
CA GLY A 255 -17.97 -23.03 -3.93
C GLY A 255 -17.10 -21.76 -3.98
N ASN A 256 -17.70 -20.56 -4.06
CA ASN A 256 -16.95 -19.31 -4.15
C ASN A 256 -17.21 -18.38 -2.95
N GLY A 257 -16.22 -17.55 -2.65
CA GLY A 257 -16.33 -16.39 -1.77
C GLY A 257 -16.50 -15.10 -2.59
N ILE A 258 -17.50 -14.30 -2.24
CA ILE A 258 -17.77 -12.99 -2.86
C ILE A 258 -17.36 -11.92 -1.87
N TRP A 259 -16.56 -10.97 -2.33
CA TRP A 259 -16.17 -9.83 -1.52
C TRP A 259 -16.87 -8.54 -1.95
N ALA A 260 -17.55 -7.89 -1.01
CA ALA A 260 -18.11 -6.56 -1.20
C ALA A 260 -17.61 -5.58 -0.13
N PRO A 261 -17.21 -4.35 -0.51
CA PRO A 261 -17.03 -3.27 0.46
C PRO A 261 -18.40 -2.68 0.82
N CYS A 262 -18.54 -2.12 2.02
CA CYS A 262 -19.75 -1.41 2.40
C CYS A 262 -19.93 -0.12 1.57
N ARG A 263 -20.89 -0.10 0.64
CA ARG A 263 -21.29 1.08 -0.15
C ARG A 263 -22.73 1.50 0.20
N ARG A 264 -23.05 2.81 0.16
CA ARG A 264 -24.46 3.28 0.15
C ARG A 264 -25.12 2.66 -1.09
N GLY A 265 -26.17 1.85 -0.90
CA GLY A 265 -26.98 1.33 -2.00
C GLY A 265 -27.18 -0.19 -2.07
N PHE A 266 -26.82 -0.97 -1.04
CA PHE A 266 -27.12 -2.42 -1.04
C PHE A 266 -28.64 -2.74 -1.02
N SER A 267 -29.49 -1.74 -0.74
CA SER A 267 -30.95 -1.87 -0.79
C SER A 267 -31.53 -1.90 -2.23
N ASP A 268 -30.80 -1.43 -3.25
CA ASP A 268 -31.39 -1.23 -4.59
C ASP A 268 -31.23 -2.42 -5.55
N LEU A 269 -30.29 -3.33 -5.29
CA LEU A 269 -30.07 -4.50 -6.16
C LEU A 269 -31.04 -5.65 -5.89
N VAL A 270 -31.58 -5.76 -4.67
CA VAL A 270 -32.55 -6.81 -4.29
C VAL A 270 -34.00 -6.40 -4.63
N ALA A 271 -34.26 -5.09 -4.80
CA ALA A 271 -35.60 -4.58 -5.11
C ALA A 271 -36.04 -4.72 -6.58
N ARG A 272 -35.11 -4.98 -7.52
CA ARG A 272 -35.45 -5.08 -8.97
C ARG A 272 -35.83 -6.49 -9.44
N GLY A 273 -35.87 -7.48 -8.55
CA GLY A 273 -36.24 -8.86 -8.87
C GLY A 273 -37.69 -9.26 -8.55
N SER A 274 -38.51 -8.33 -8.02
CA SER A 274 -39.89 -8.65 -7.61
C SER A 274 -40.87 -7.57 -8.05
N GLN A 275 -41.26 -7.60 -9.33
CA GLN A 275 -42.57 -7.13 -9.75
C GLN A 275 -43.28 -8.27 -10.47
N LYS A 276 -44.06 -9.02 -9.69
CA LYS A 276 -45.11 -9.90 -10.20
C LYS A 276 -46.25 -9.04 -10.73
N THR A 277 -46.53 -9.22 -12.01
CA THR A 277 -47.85 -9.48 -12.59
C THR A 277 -49.07 -9.03 -11.77
N GLU A 278 -49.74 -7.96 -12.20
CA GLU A 278 -51.19 -7.82 -12.06
C GLU A 278 -51.81 -7.34 -13.39
N ASN A 279 -52.76 -8.14 -13.86
CA ASN A 279 -53.68 -7.80 -14.95
C ASN A 279 -54.74 -6.81 -14.42
N PRO A 280 -55.25 -5.91 -15.29
CA PRO A 280 -56.69 -5.74 -15.37
C PRO A 280 -57.23 -5.86 -16.80
N LYS A 281 -58.54 -6.13 -16.83
CA LYS A 281 -59.36 -6.61 -17.94
C LYS A 281 -59.66 -5.57 -19.04
N TYR A 282 -59.74 -6.11 -20.25
CA TYR A 282 -60.52 -5.77 -21.45
C TYR A 282 -61.47 -4.55 -21.45
N GLU A 283 -61.29 -3.64 -22.44
CA GLU A 283 -62.38 -3.06 -23.24
C GLU A 283 -61.88 -2.50 -24.60
N ASN A 284 -62.81 -2.31 -25.55
CA ASN A 284 -62.69 -2.45 -27.02
C ASN A 284 -62.24 -1.20 -27.83
N ARG A 285 -61.34 -1.43 -28.84
CA ARG A 285 -61.20 -0.87 -30.24
C ARG A 285 -61.30 0.66 -30.55
N PRO A 286 -60.82 1.18 -31.72
CA PRO A 286 -60.03 0.59 -32.83
C PRO A 286 -58.78 1.39 -33.30
N ARG A 287 -57.99 0.72 -34.19
CA ARG A 287 -56.82 1.17 -35.02
C ARG A 287 -57.19 2.25 -36.08
N PRO A 288 -56.25 2.95 -36.81
CA PRO A 288 -55.01 2.46 -37.47
C PRO A 288 -53.79 3.45 -37.37
N SER A 289 -52.57 3.28 -37.93
CA SER A 289 -52.05 2.59 -39.12
C SER A 289 -50.51 2.41 -39.11
N LYS A 290 -50.05 1.25 -39.61
CA LYS A 290 -48.85 0.91 -40.43
C LYS A 290 -47.55 1.73 -40.33
N ARG A 291 -46.47 1.00 -39.98
CA ARG A 291 -45.13 0.84 -40.65
C ARG A 291 -44.09 0.62 -39.54
N SER A 292 -43.03 -0.16 -39.64
CA SER A 292 -42.54 -1.24 -40.51
C SER A 292 -41.34 -1.83 -39.74
N SER A 293 -41.07 -3.11 -39.95
CA SER A 293 -40.05 -3.91 -39.28
C SER A 293 -38.60 -3.46 -39.57
N LEU A 294 -37.68 -4.02 -38.76
CA LEU A 294 -36.20 -4.11 -38.88
C LEU A 294 -35.39 -3.07 -38.10
N VAL A 295 -34.82 -3.47 -36.95
CA VAL A 295 -33.40 -3.84 -36.77
C VAL A 295 -33.25 -4.40 -35.33
N PHE A 296 -33.22 -5.73 -35.22
CA PHE A 296 -32.83 -6.45 -34.00
C PHE A 296 -31.46 -7.08 -34.29
N LEU A 297 -30.37 -6.33 -34.06
CA LEU A 297 -29.00 -6.86 -34.19
C LEU A 297 -27.93 -6.02 -33.45
N GLY A 298 -28.31 -5.35 -32.35
CA GLY A 298 -27.38 -4.56 -31.52
C GLY A 298 -27.04 -5.15 -30.14
N GLY A 299 -27.84 -6.10 -29.63
CA GLY A 299 -27.75 -6.53 -28.23
C GLY A 299 -26.71 -7.65 -27.96
N ALA A 300 -26.45 -8.52 -28.94
CA ALA A 300 -25.54 -9.65 -28.73
C ALA A 300 -24.06 -9.25 -28.75
N GLY A 301 -23.69 -8.21 -29.51
CA GLY A 301 -22.31 -7.73 -29.59
C GLY A 301 -21.82 -7.07 -28.30
N LEU A 302 -22.70 -6.36 -27.59
CA LEU A 302 -22.32 -5.65 -26.35
C LEU A 302 -22.06 -6.61 -25.18
N CYS A 303 -22.84 -7.70 -25.08
CA CYS A 303 -22.62 -8.73 -24.07
C CYS A 303 -21.38 -9.58 -24.36
N LEU A 304 -21.04 -9.79 -25.64
CA LEU A 304 -19.80 -10.47 -26.03
C LEU A 304 -18.57 -9.60 -25.74
N LEU A 305 -18.64 -8.29 -25.98
CA LEU A 305 -17.55 -7.35 -25.66
C LEU A 305 -17.36 -7.19 -24.14
N ALA A 306 -18.43 -7.13 -23.36
CA ALA A 306 -18.36 -7.12 -21.89
C ALA A 306 -17.81 -8.44 -21.33
N GLY A 307 -18.20 -9.58 -21.91
CA GLY A 307 -17.64 -10.89 -21.59
C GLY A 307 -16.15 -11.01 -21.92
N LEU A 308 -15.73 -10.54 -23.10
CA LEU A 308 -14.32 -10.57 -23.54
C LEU A 308 -13.41 -9.64 -22.72
N SER A 309 -13.95 -8.54 -22.17
CA SER A 309 -13.24 -7.67 -21.22
C SER A 309 -13.05 -8.34 -19.85
N LEU A 310 -14.03 -9.13 -19.38
CA LEU A 310 -13.93 -9.92 -18.14
C LEU A 310 -12.92 -11.08 -18.24
N PHE A 311 -12.74 -11.64 -19.44
CA PHE A 311 -11.81 -12.75 -19.72
C PHE A 311 -10.41 -12.29 -20.18
N GLY A 312 -10.10 -10.99 -20.18
CA GLY A 312 -8.78 -10.47 -20.54
C GLY A 312 -8.41 -10.58 -22.02
N LEU A 313 -9.39 -10.82 -22.90
CA LEU A 313 -9.19 -10.88 -24.37
C LEU A 313 -9.33 -9.51 -25.04
N VAL A 314 -9.93 -8.52 -24.37
CA VAL A 314 -9.85 -7.10 -24.74
C VAL A 314 -8.80 -6.44 -23.85
N ARG A 315 -7.61 -6.19 -24.40
CA ARG A 315 -6.60 -5.34 -23.76
C ARG A 315 -7.22 -3.94 -23.60
N PRO A 316 -7.20 -3.31 -22.41
CA PRO A 316 -7.41 -1.87 -22.34
C PRO A 316 -6.40 -1.22 -23.29
N GLU A 317 -6.84 -0.21 -24.06
CA GLU A 317 -5.95 0.54 -24.95
C GLU A 317 -4.69 0.94 -24.17
N SER A 318 -3.59 0.24 -24.45
CA SER A 318 -2.29 0.68 -24.02
C SER A 318 -1.96 1.86 -24.92
N ASP A 319 -1.88 3.05 -24.35
CA ASP A 319 -1.42 4.30 -24.98
C ASP A 319 0.07 4.22 -25.43
N GLY A 320 0.59 3.02 -25.69
CA GLY A 320 1.97 2.75 -26.12
C GLY A 320 3.07 3.05 -25.09
N ASP A 321 2.76 3.72 -23.97
CA ASP A 321 3.74 4.08 -22.95
C ASP A 321 4.10 2.90 -22.03
N VAL A 322 5.36 2.84 -21.59
CA VAL A 322 5.93 1.75 -20.80
C VAL A 322 5.40 1.70 -19.37
N ILE A 323 4.85 2.80 -18.86
CA ILE A 323 4.28 2.92 -17.51
C ILE A 323 2.85 3.45 -17.55
N ASN A 324 2.00 2.93 -16.67
CA ASN A 324 0.57 3.25 -16.62
C ASN A 324 0.14 3.74 -15.23
N LYS A 325 -0.73 4.75 -15.19
CA LYS A 325 -1.27 5.32 -13.94
C LYS A 325 -2.29 4.41 -13.26
N SER A 326 -2.97 3.54 -14.01
CA SER A 326 -4.08 2.71 -13.53
C SER A 326 -3.76 1.22 -13.40
N THR A 327 -2.76 0.74 -14.13
CA THR A 327 -2.35 -0.67 -14.17
C THR A 327 -0.85 -0.81 -13.90
N PHE A 328 -0.44 -2.00 -13.45
CA PHE A 328 0.97 -2.28 -13.19
C PHE A 328 1.68 -2.73 -14.48
N SER A 329 2.78 -2.06 -14.82
CA SER A 329 3.70 -2.41 -15.90
C SER A 329 4.91 -3.17 -15.35
N ALA A 330 5.41 -4.16 -16.10
CA ALA A 330 6.58 -4.94 -15.70
C ALA A 330 7.88 -4.23 -16.06
N PHE A 331 8.80 -4.16 -15.10
CA PHE A 331 10.17 -3.66 -15.25
C PHE A 331 11.14 -4.73 -14.79
N THR A 332 12.28 -4.86 -15.48
CA THR A 332 13.33 -5.80 -15.14
C THR A 332 14.39 -5.11 -14.29
N ILE A 333 14.83 -5.74 -13.21
CA ILE A 333 15.98 -5.29 -12.42
C ILE A 333 17.24 -5.51 -13.26
N ILE A 334 17.91 -4.42 -13.62
CA ILE A 334 19.14 -4.45 -14.44
C ILE A 334 20.40 -4.26 -13.62
N SER A 335 20.28 -3.73 -12.40
CA SER A 335 21.40 -3.57 -11.48
C SER A 335 20.90 -3.51 -10.04
N ARG A 336 21.73 -4.03 -9.14
CA ARG A 336 21.55 -4.01 -7.69
C ARG A 336 22.87 -3.58 -7.05
N GLU A 337 22.82 -2.50 -6.28
CA GLU A 337 24.00 -1.95 -5.60
C GLU A 337 23.75 -1.92 -4.09
N GLN A 338 24.58 -2.59 -3.31
CA GLN A 338 24.55 -2.46 -1.86
C GLN A 338 25.22 -1.14 -1.46
N VAL A 339 24.50 -0.22 -0.79
CA VAL A 339 25.03 1.11 -0.43
C VAL A 339 25.37 1.25 1.05
N SER A 340 24.76 0.44 1.91
CA SER A 340 25.13 0.25 3.32
C SER A 340 24.75 -1.17 3.77
N PRO A 341 25.10 -1.65 4.98
CA PRO A 341 24.61 -2.94 5.47
C PRO A 341 23.09 -3.09 5.57
N THR A 342 22.35 -1.96 5.58
CA THR A 342 20.88 -1.95 5.70
C THR A 342 20.16 -1.34 4.51
N ALA A 343 20.88 -0.83 3.51
CA ALA A 343 20.28 -0.18 2.34
C ALA A 343 20.95 -0.59 1.03
N PHE A 344 20.15 -0.67 -0.03
CA PHE A 344 20.58 -1.01 -1.39
C PHE A 344 19.78 -0.19 -2.41
N ILE A 345 20.31 -0.08 -3.62
CA ILE A 345 19.67 0.54 -4.77
C ILE A 345 19.30 -0.53 -5.78
N LEU A 346 18.04 -0.56 -6.21
CA LEU A 346 17.61 -1.31 -7.38
C LEU A 346 17.47 -0.36 -8.57
N THR A 347 18.13 -0.69 -9.67
CA THR A 347 17.93 -0.03 -10.96
C THR A 347 17.09 -0.92 -11.84
N VAL A 348 15.98 -0.40 -12.36
CA VAL A 348 15.02 -1.16 -13.15
C VAL A 348 14.79 -0.49 -14.49
N ARG A 349 14.50 -1.30 -15.52
CA ARG A 349 14.26 -0.84 -16.88
C ARG A 349 12.98 -1.47 -17.43
N ALA A 350 12.21 -0.72 -18.22
CA ALA A 350 11.07 -1.27 -18.92
C ALA A 350 11.53 -2.39 -19.88
N GLY A 351 10.84 -3.53 -19.88
CA GLY A 351 11.11 -4.59 -20.85
C GLY A 351 10.59 -4.18 -22.23
N ALA A 352 11.37 -4.42 -23.29
CA ALA A 352 10.85 -4.32 -24.66
C ALA A 352 9.63 -5.23 -24.79
N GLY A 353 8.48 -4.67 -25.15
CA GLY A 353 7.23 -5.42 -25.23
C GLY A 353 7.39 -6.62 -26.16
N GLY A 354 7.29 -7.84 -25.62
CA GLY A 354 7.31 -9.07 -26.39
C GLY A 354 6.06 -9.19 -27.26
N SER A 355 6.19 -8.78 -28.52
CA SER A 355 5.48 -9.41 -29.63
C SER A 355 6.36 -10.58 -30.11
N GLU A 356 6.15 -11.78 -29.57
CA GLU A 356 6.67 -12.98 -30.20
C GLU A 356 5.86 -13.24 -31.48
N GLY A 357 6.44 -12.84 -32.61
CA GLY A 357 5.88 -13.06 -33.94
C GLY A 357 6.94 -12.85 -35.01
N ARG A 358 7.57 -13.98 -35.41
CA ARG A 358 8.31 -14.25 -36.66
C ARG A 358 8.85 -13.06 -37.47
N GLY A 359 10.18 -13.04 -37.62
CA GLY A 359 10.85 -12.44 -38.78
C GLY A 359 12.15 -11.72 -38.41
N GLY A 360 13.27 -12.22 -38.92
CA GLY A 360 14.60 -11.65 -38.67
C GLY A 360 14.73 -10.20 -39.18
N GLY A 361 15.40 -9.38 -38.37
CA GLY A 361 15.77 -8.01 -38.71
C GLY A 361 16.58 -7.37 -37.58
N THR A 362 17.88 -7.19 -37.84
CA THR A 362 18.90 -6.37 -37.14
C THR A 362 18.63 -5.81 -35.74
N ALA A 363 19.57 -6.09 -34.85
CA ALA A 363 19.74 -5.56 -33.50
C ALA A 363 19.83 -4.02 -33.46
N ALA A 364 18.67 -3.37 -33.42
CA ALA A 364 18.49 -2.01 -32.93
C ALA A 364 17.22 -2.01 -32.06
N ALA A 365 17.33 -2.57 -30.86
CA ALA A 365 16.28 -2.46 -29.85
C ALA A 365 16.19 -0.98 -29.43
N ALA A 366 15.31 -0.24 -30.09
CA ALA A 366 15.06 1.17 -29.85
C ALA A 366 14.74 1.40 -28.36
N HIS A 367 15.45 2.33 -27.74
CA HIS A 367 15.04 2.95 -26.48
C HIS A 367 13.62 3.49 -26.65
N GLN A 368 12.61 2.78 -26.14
CA GLN A 368 11.24 3.28 -26.17
C GLN A 368 11.10 4.36 -25.09
N GLN A 369 11.25 5.61 -25.50
CA GLN A 369 11.22 6.78 -24.61
C GLN A 369 9.80 6.99 -24.06
N SER A 370 9.64 6.89 -22.74
CA SER A 370 8.38 7.17 -22.07
C SER A 370 8.09 8.68 -22.05
N ALA A 371 6.94 9.12 -22.55
CA ALA A 371 6.53 10.51 -22.44
C ALA A 371 6.15 10.85 -20.99
N ARG A 372 5.46 9.93 -20.30
CA ARG A 372 5.00 10.12 -18.92
C ARG A 372 6.15 10.21 -17.91
N ILE A 373 7.21 9.40 -18.08
CA ILE A 373 8.38 9.48 -17.19
C ILE A 373 9.12 10.82 -17.40
N ARG A 374 9.24 11.29 -18.65
CA ARG A 374 9.82 12.61 -18.94
C ARG A 374 9.03 13.74 -18.29
N GLU A 375 7.72 13.76 -18.48
CA GLU A 375 6.81 14.72 -17.82
C GLU A 375 6.99 14.70 -16.29
N ALA A 376 7.11 13.52 -15.69
CA ALA A 376 7.34 13.39 -14.25
C ALA A 376 8.71 13.92 -13.80
N TRP A 377 9.77 13.72 -14.59
CA TRP A 377 11.09 14.30 -14.33
C TRP A 377 11.13 15.82 -14.48
N ASP A 378 10.34 16.39 -15.39
CA ASP A 378 10.19 17.84 -15.58
C ASP A 378 9.37 18.47 -14.45
N HIS A 379 8.35 17.77 -13.96
CA HIS A 379 7.57 18.17 -12.79
C HIS A 379 8.43 18.21 -11.51
N GLY A 380 9.32 17.23 -11.33
CA GLY A 380 10.28 17.19 -10.24
C GLY A 380 9.93 16.17 -9.16
N LEU A 381 8.90 16.42 -8.34
CA LEU A 381 8.47 15.49 -7.29
C LEU A 381 7.49 14.45 -7.82
N TRP A 382 7.86 13.18 -7.78
CA TRP A 382 6.97 12.10 -8.20
C TRP A 382 7.37 10.75 -7.61
N SER A 383 6.41 9.84 -7.53
CA SER A 383 6.61 8.47 -7.08
C SER A 383 5.96 7.46 -8.02
N VAL A 384 6.32 6.19 -7.81
CA VAL A 384 5.61 5.05 -8.39
C VAL A 384 5.22 4.10 -7.26
N GLU A 385 4.14 3.37 -7.46
CA GLU A 385 3.83 2.23 -6.61
C GLU A 385 4.55 0.99 -7.12
N ILE A 386 5.27 0.31 -6.23
CA ILE A 386 5.84 -1.00 -6.50
C ILE A 386 4.92 -2.05 -5.87
N LYS A 387 4.49 -3.01 -6.67
CA LYS A 387 3.67 -4.14 -6.22
C LYS A 387 4.53 -5.24 -5.62
N GLN A 388 4.10 -5.77 -4.48
CA GLN A 388 4.51 -7.07 -3.99
C GLN A 388 3.43 -8.08 -4.43
N PRO A 389 3.73 -8.95 -5.41
CA PRO A 389 2.71 -9.74 -6.10
C PRO A 389 2.14 -10.87 -5.25
N GLN A 390 2.84 -11.32 -4.21
CA GLN A 390 2.38 -12.42 -3.36
C GLN A 390 1.21 -12.02 -2.45
N LEU A 391 1.29 -10.85 -1.80
CA LEU A 391 0.24 -10.32 -0.93
C LEU A 391 -0.57 -9.22 -1.61
N GLN A 392 -0.34 -8.97 -2.91
CA GLN A 392 -1.02 -7.92 -3.70
C GLN A 392 -1.00 -6.55 -3.00
N ILE A 393 0.01 -6.27 -2.17
CA ILE A 393 0.19 -4.95 -1.57
C ILE A 393 1.02 -4.07 -2.50
N ALA A 394 0.78 -2.77 -2.47
CA ALA A 394 1.59 -1.79 -3.17
C ALA A 394 2.09 -0.72 -2.20
N ARG A 395 3.27 -0.17 -2.45
CA ARG A 395 3.85 0.93 -1.67
C ARG A 395 4.49 1.95 -2.60
N HIS A 396 4.39 3.22 -2.22
CA HIS A 396 5.03 4.31 -2.94
C HIS A 396 6.55 4.27 -2.73
N TYR A 397 7.29 4.40 -3.82
CA TYR A 397 8.72 4.62 -3.86
C TYR A 397 9.02 5.80 -4.76
N THR A 398 9.89 6.69 -4.28
CA THR A 398 10.35 7.85 -5.04
C THR A 398 11.61 7.45 -5.83
N PRO A 399 11.58 7.50 -7.18
CA PRO A 399 12.78 7.26 -7.98
C PRO A 399 13.88 8.26 -7.64
N LEU A 400 15.09 7.78 -7.41
CA LEU A 400 16.28 8.64 -7.29
C LEU A 400 16.53 9.33 -8.62
N PRO A 401 16.92 10.62 -8.61
CA PRO A 401 17.32 11.29 -9.83
C PRO A 401 18.51 10.56 -10.50
N PRO A 402 18.63 10.63 -11.84
CA PRO A 402 19.78 10.09 -12.55
C PRO A 402 21.09 10.56 -11.91
N PRO A 403 22.10 9.67 -11.79
CA PRO A 403 23.35 10.03 -11.14
C PRO A 403 24.03 11.17 -11.90
N ILE A 404 24.48 12.17 -11.16
CA ILE A 404 25.28 13.28 -11.68
C ILE A 404 26.74 12.91 -11.39
N THR A 405 27.52 12.67 -12.44
CA THR A 405 28.95 12.33 -12.32
C THR A 405 29.80 13.48 -12.83
N ALA A 406 31.10 13.51 -12.48
CA ALA A 406 32.04 14.52 -12.97
C ALA A 406 32.05 14.66 -14.51
N ALA A 407 31.81 13.55 -15.24
CA ALA A 407 31.74 13.52 -16.70
C ALA A 407 30.41 14.05 -17.29
N THR A 408 29.35 14.18 -16.49
CA THR A 408 28.02 14.57 -17.00
C THR A 408 27.99 16.08 -17.31
N SER A 409 27.92 16.43 -18.60
CA SER A 409 27.79 17.83 -19.03
C SER A 409 26.39 18.40 -18.66
N PRO A 410 26.27 19.63 -18.11
CA PRO A 410 24.98 20.23 -17.79
C PRO A 410 24.12 20.39 -19.07
N GLY A 411 23.06 19.59 -19.19
CA GLY A 411 21.95 19.85 -20.11
C GLY A 411 21.83 19.02 -21.40
N ARG A 412 22.79 18.15 -21.76
CA ARG A 412 22.67 17.35 -23.02
C ARG A 412 22.72 15.82 -22.84
N GLU A 413 23.48 15.29 -21.88
CA GLU A 413 23.56 13.84 -21.61
C GLU A 413 22.60 13.35 -20.51
N LEU A 414 22.01 14.26 -19.71
CA LEU A 414 21.04 13.87 -18.69
C LEU A 414 19.76 13.30 -19.32
N ARG A 415 19.33 13.89 -20.45
CA ARG A 415 18.12 13.49 -21.19
C ARG A 415 18.15 12.06 -21.76
N THR A 416 19.32 11.53 -22.14
CA THR A 416 19.41 10.19 -22.75
C THR A 416 19.35 9.05 -21.72
N ARG A 417 19.74 9.29 -20.46
CA ARG A 417 19.59 8.32 -19.35
C ARG A 417 18.24 8.40 -18.63
N GLU A 418 17.50 9.49 -18.82
CA GLU A 418 16.20 9.77 -18.18
C GLU A 418 15.05 8.86 -18.67
N ASP A 419 15.20 8.28 -19.86
CA ASP A 419 14.06 7.77 -20.63
C ASP A 419 13.71 6.30 -20.41
N GLY A 420 14.44 5.57 -19.56
CA GLY A 420 14.18 4.14 -19.38
C GLY A 420 14.65 3.48 -18.09
N GLU A 421 15.52 4.10 -17.29
CA GLU A 421 16.03 3.51 -16.05
C GLU A 421 15.53 4.27 -14.82
N LEU A 422 14.96 3.53 -13.87
CA LEU A 422 14.51 4.06 -12.58
C LEU A 422 15.32 3.43 -11.46
N ARG A 423 15.87 4.26 -10.56
CA ARG A 423 16.67 3.84 -9.41
C ARG A 423 15.88 4.02 -8.12
N PHE A 424 15.86 3.02 -7.25
CA PHE A 424 15.12 3.07 -5.98
C PHE A 424 16.04 2.80 -4.80
N LEU A 425 16.20 3.78 -3.91
CA LEU A 425 16.87 3.58 -2.61
C LEU A 425 15.93 2.84 -1.67
N ILE A 426 16.28 1.62 -1.31
CA ILE A 426 15.48 0.75 -0.45
C ILE A 426 16.28 0.45 0.81
N ARG A 427 15.67 0.72 1.96
CA ARG A 427 16.18 0.31 3.27
C ARG A 427 15.48 -0.97 3.71
N ARG A 428 16.26 -1.98 4.09
CA ARG A 428 15.75 -3.20 4.72
C ARG A 428 15.26 -2.87 6.12
N MET A 429 13.97 -3.06 6.34
CA MET A 429 13.34 -2.88 7.65
C MET A 429 13.05 -4.25 8.25
N ASP A 430 13.50 -4.47 9.48
CA ASP A 430 13.15 -5.66 10.24
C ASP A 430 11.63 -5.69 10.44
N GLY A 431 10.97 -6.76 10.02
CA GLY A 431 9.50 -6.84 10.03
C GLY A 431 8.80 -6.18 8.83
N GLY A 432 9.52 -5.44 7.98
CA GLY A 432 8.92 -4.74 6.83
C GLY A 432 8.66 -5.67 5.64
N GLU A 433 7.39 -5.89 5.31
CA GLU A 433 7.01 -6.83 4.23
C GLU A 433 7.60 -6.43 2.86
N MET A 434 7.34 -5.20 2.43
CA MET A 434 7.77 -4.70 1.11
C MET A 434 9.30 -4.64 0.98
N SER A 435 10.00 -4.11 1.99
CA SER A 435 11.46 -4.01 1.98
C SER A 435 12.14 -5.38 1.95
N ASN A 436 11.56 -6.38 2.64
CA ASN A 436 12.09 -7.74 2.64
C ASN A 436 11.82 -8.45 1.32
N TYR A 437 10.64 -8.28 0.73
CA TYR A 437 10.35 -8.73 -0.63
C TYR A 437 11.38 -8.17 -1.62
N LEU A 438 11.57 -6.86 -1.68
CA LEU A 438 12.52 -6.24 -2.61
C LEU A 438 13.97 -6.64 -2.33
N SER A 439 14.34 -6.93 -1.09
CA SER A 439 15.71 -7.36 -0.74
C SER A 439 16.06 -8.77 -1.22
N ARG A 440 15.05 -9.58 -1.57
CA ARG A 440 15.21 -10.94 -2.09
C ARG A 440 15.25 -10.99 -3.62
N LEU A 441 14.97 -9.88 -4.29
CA LEU A 441 15.00 -9.82 -5.75
C LEU A 441 16.44 -9.59 -6.23
N ASP A 442 16.80 -10.29 -7.30
CA ASP A 442 18.11 -10.21 -7.94
C ASP A 442 18.05 -9.62 -9.35
N VAL A 443 19.22 -9.35 -9.91
CA VAL A 443 19.33 -8.85 -11.29
C VAL A 443 18.72 -9.88 -12.25
N GLY A 444 17.82 -9.41 -13.13
CA GLY A 444 17.01 -10.25 -14.01
C GLY A 444 15.57 -10.45 -13.53
N ASP A 445 15.30 -10.28 -12.24
CA ASP A 445 13.93 -10.39 -11.70
C ASP A 445 13.04 -9.23 -12.17
N ARG A 446 11.72 -9.47 -12.12
CA ARG A 446 10.72 -8.47 -12.47
C ARG A 446 10.17 -7.78 -11.22
N VAL A 447 9.99 -6.46 -11.34
CA VAL A 447 9.15 -5.65 -10.46
C VAL A 447 8.01 -5.05 -11.27
N TRP A 448 6.89 -4.80 -10.60
CA TRP A 448 5.69 -4.26 -11.23
C TRP A 448 5.44 -2.85 -10.72
N LEU A 449 5.45 -1.87 -11.62
CA LEU A 449 5.33 -0.45 -11.32
C LEU A 449 3.99 0.12 -11.81
N ARG A 450 3.33 0.95 -10.99
CA ARG A 450 2.18 1.78 -11.38
C ARG A 450 2.49 3.24 -11.08
N GLY A 451 2.13 4.14 -12.00
CA GLY A 451 2.44 5.57 -11.92
C GLY A 451 2.65 6.19 -13.31
N PRO A 452 3.32 7.35 -13.42
CA PRO A 452 3.82 8.20 -12.33
C PRO A 452 2.69 8.81 -11.48
N HIS A 453 2.94 8.95 -10.18
CA HIS A 453 2.13 9.75 -9.27
C HIS A 453 2.87 11.06 -8.99
N LEU A 454 2.39 12.17 -9.58
CA LEU A 454 3.00 13.49 -9.40
C LEU A 454 2.70 14.02 -7.99
N GLY A 455 3.70 14.66 -7.38
CA GLY A 455 3.61 15.31 -6.08
C GLY A 455 3.43 16.82 -6.21
N PHE A 456 3.88 17.57 -5.19
CA PHE A 456 3.78 19.03 -5.19
C PHE A 456 4.57 19.66 -6.33
N ASP A 457 4.02 20.73 -6.92
CA ASP A 457 4.73 21.59 -7.85
C ASP A 457 5.63 22.55 -7.05
N ILE A 458 6.88 22.14 -6.84
CA ILE A 458 7.85 22.92 -6.07
C ILE A 458 8.07 24.29 -6.70
N ALA A 459 8.20 24.38 -8.03
CA ALA A 459 8.54 25.62 -8.70
C ALA A 459 7.42 26.66 -8.52
N ARG A 460 6.17 26.25 -8.69
CA ARG A 460 5.01 27.15 -8.55
C ARG A 460 4.76 27.57 -7.11
N ARG A 461 4.93 26.65 -6.14
CA ARG A 461 4.82 26.99 -4.71
C ARG A 461 5.95 27.89 -4.23
N LEU A 462 7.16 27.68 -4.75
CA LEU A 462 8.30 28.53 -4.46
C LEU A 462 8.09 29.95 -5.02
N GLY A 463 7.62 30.06 -6.26
CA GLY A 463 7.38 31.35 -6.92
C GLY A 463 8.65 32.20 -6.94
N ASP A 464 8.58 33.40 -6.39
CA ASP A 464 9.71 34.34 -6.26
C ASP A 464 10.54 34.17 -4.96
N ALA A 465 10.19 33.22 -4.09
CA ALA A 465 10.97 32.90 -2.90
C ALA A 465 12.23 32.08 -3.24
N ASP A 466 13.30 32.19 -2.47
CA ASP A 466 14.61 31.66 -2.88
C ASP A 466 15.16 30.53 -2.00
N ARG A 467 14.38 30.04 -1.02
CA ARG A 467 14.85 29.02 -0.07
C ARG A 467 13.93 27.81 0.02
N VAL A 468 14.57 26.65 0.00
CA VAL A 468 13.92 25.35 0.22
C VAL A 468 14.73 24.56 1.23
N VAL A 469 14.05 24.03 2.25
CA VAL A 469 14.65 23.18 3.28
C VAL A 469 13.96 21.82 3.25
N PHE A 470 14.74 20.75 3.33
CA PHE A 470 14.25 19.39 3.50
C PHE A 470 14.71 18.84 4.85
N LEU A 471 13.77 18.43 5.69
CA LEU A 471 14.01 17.53 6.83
C LEU A 471 13.73 16.11 6.34
N ALA A 472 14.79 15.31 6.16
CA ALA A 472 14.69 13.97 5.61
C ALA A 472 15.03 12.90 6.65
N GLY A 473 14.15 11.92 6.83
CA GLY A 473 14.39 10.73 7.64
C GLY A 473 14.68 9.51 6.78
N GLY A 474 15.89 8.93 6.89
CA GLY A 474 16.27 7.70 6.17
C GLY A 474 16.09 7.82 4.65
N THR A 475 15.26 6.97 4.05
CA THR A 475 14.98 6.98 2.60
C THR A 475 14.19 8.20 2.12
N GLY A 476 13.69 9.05 3.04
CA GLY A 476 13.06 10.34 2.73
C GLY A 476 13.99 11.35 2.04
N ILE A 477 15.28 11.04 1.91
CA ILE A 477 16.23 11.77 1.06
C ILE A 477 15.88 11.70 -0.44
N ALA A 478 15.21 10.66 -0.91
CA ALA A 478 14.90 10.50 -2.34
C ALA A 478 14.05 11.67 -2.91
N PRO A 479 12.91 12.06 -2.27
CA PRO A 479 12.19 13.28 -2.64
C PRO A 479 13.03 14.55 -2.55
N ALA A 480 13.91 14.67 -1.54
CA ALA A 480 14.77 15.84 -1.40
C ALA A 480 15.74 15.99 -2.58
N LEU A 481 16.31 14.88 -3.06
CA LEU A 481 17.19 14.90 -4.24
C LEU A 481 16.43 15.18 -5.54
N GLN A 482 15.20 14.68 -5.69
CA GLN A 482 14.33 15.06 -6.81
C GLN A 482 14.07 16.58 -6.83
N GLY A 483 13.70 17.15 -5.68
CA GLY A 483 13.48 18.60 -5.55
C GLY A 483 14.74 19.42 -5.81
N ALA A 484 15.88 19.01 -5.24
CA ALA A 484 17.17 19.65 -5.50
C ALA A 484 17.53 19.61 -6.99
N ARG A 485 17.32 18.47 -7.69
CA ARG A 485 17.54 18.38 -9.14
C ARG A 485 16.68 19.39 -9.90
N ARG A 486 15.38 19.45 -9.59
CA ARG A 486 14.41 20.34 -10.26
C ARG A 486 14.75 21.82 -10.09
N LEU A 487 15.26 22.19 -8.92
CA LEU A 487 15.55 23.59 -8.58
C LEU A 487 16.95 24.05 -9.01
N LEU A 488 17.93 23.14 -9.04
CA LEU A 488 19.33 23.51 -9.29
C LEU A 488 19.74 23.40 -10.77
N PHE A 489 19.08 22.53 -11.56
CA PHE A 489 19.52 22.21 -12.93
C PHE A 489 18.48 22.43 -14.04
N ALA A 490 17.19 22.61 -13.73
CA ALA A 490 16.19 22.87 -14.78
C ALA A 490 16.27 24.34 -15.24
N LYS A 491 16.46 24.55 -16.55
CA LYS A 491 16.58 25.89 -17.17
C LYS A 491 15.24 26.65 -17.25
N ASP A 492 14.12 25.95 -17.23
CA ASP A 492 12.78 26.51 -17.47
C ASP A 492 12.10 27.03 -16.19
N ALA A 493 12.84 27.31 -15.12
CA ALA A 493 12.27 27.83 -13.87
C ALA A 493 11.81 29.30 -13.94
N GLY A 494 11.68 29.87 -15.14
CA GLY A 494 11.07 31.19 -15.37
C GLY A 494 11.78 32.36 -14.69
N ARG A 495 13.03 32.17 -14.26
CA ARG A 495 13.83 33.16 -13.56
C ARG A 495 15.00 33.62 -14.42
N ASP A 496 14.99 34.90 -14.74
CA ASP A 496 16.06 35.60 -15.46
C ASP A 496 17.29 35.93 -14.59
N ASP A 497 17.34 35.44 -13.33
CA ASP A 497 18.45 35.73 -12.43
C ASP A 497 19.54 34.65 -12.40
N ASP A 498 20.81 35.07 -12.50
CA ASP A 498 22.02 34.23 -12.46
C ASP A 498 22.20 33.43 -11.13
N HIS A 499 21.28 33.56 -10.18
CA HIS A 499 21.38 33.00 -8.83
C HIS A 499 20.05 32.33 -8.41
N GLY A 500 19.84 31.10 -8.88
CA GLY A 500 18.66 30.29 -8.51
C GLY A 500 18.55 29.97 -7.01
N PRO A 501 17.49 29.25 -6.59
CA PRO A 501 17.17 29.03 -5.18
C PRO A 501 18.23 28.20 -4.45
N ALA A 502 18.31 28.41 -3.14
CA ALA A 502 19.13 27.64 -2.20
C ALA A 502 18.33 26.47 -1.61
N VAL A 503 18.95 25.30 -1.55
CA VAL A 503 18.38 24.06 -1.04
C VAL A 503 19.25 23.54 0.12
N SER A 504 18.67 23.46 1.32
CA SER A 504 19.34 22.91 2.50
C SER A 504 18.68 21.62 2.96
N LEU A 505 19.46 20.56 3.13
CA LEU A 505 18.99 19.24 3.53
C LEU A 505 19.51 18.90 4.93
N LEU A 506 18.61 18.66 5.88
CA LEU A 506 18.93 18.06 7.18
C LEU A 506 18.54 16.58 7.11
N TRP A 507 19.53 15.70 7.05
CA TRP A 507 19.32 14.27 6.83
C TRP A 507 19.61 13.46 8.09
N ALA A 508 18.55 12.91 8.68
CA ALA A 508 18.59 12.09 9.88
C ALA A 508 18.62 10.59 9.55
N ASN A 509 19.52 9.87 10.20
CA ASN A 509 19.68 8.43 10.08
C ASN A 509 19.79 7.80 11.47
N ARG A 510 19.26 6.58 11.63
CA ARG A 510 19.45 5.84 12.88
C ARG A 510 20.91 5.42 13.08
N ARG A 511 21.52 4.90 12.02
CA ARG A 511 22.90 4.36 12.05
C ARG A 511 23.86 5.20 11.24
N SER A 512 25.10 5.28 11.71
CA SER A 512 26.19 6.01 11.04
C SER A 512 26.50 5.44 9.66
N VAL A 513 26.40 4.12 9.51
CA VAL A 513 26.62 3.40 8.24
C VAL A 513 25.63 3.76 7.14
N ASP A 514 24.48 4.36 7.49
CA ASP A 514 23.47 4.79 6.53
C ASP A 514 23.59 6.30 6.18
N ALA A 515 24.44 7.05 6.88
CA ALA A 515 24.73 8.46 6.60
C ALA A 515 25.74 8.61 5.44
N LEU A 516 25.32 8.17 4.26
CA LEU A 516 26.16 8.10 3.05
C LEU A 516 26.68 9.49 2.62
N ALA A 517 27.84 9.54 1.97
CA ALA A 517 28.52 10.79 1.55
C ALA A 517 29.00 11.72 2.67
N ARG A 518 28.90 11.32 3.95
CA ARG A 518 29.48 12.07 5.06
C ARG A 518 31.01 11.93 5.08
N GLU A 519 31.72 13.02 5.28
CA GLU A 519 33.17 13.00 5.48
C GLU A 519 33.47 12.60 6.94
N THR A 520 34.17 11.48 7.14
CA THR A 520 34.61 11.00 8.46
C THR A 520 35.95 11.63 8.81
N LYS A 521 36.04 12.30 9.98
CA LYS A 521 37.26 12.95 10.51
C LYS A 521 38.47 12.03 10.76
N LYS A 522 38.41 10.72 10.43
CA LYS A 522 39.51 9.75 10.66
C LYS A 522 40.75 9.99 9.78
N GLN A 523 40.70 10.85 8.76
CA GLN A 523 41.87 11.20 7.94
C GLN A 523 42.87 12.18 8.58
N GLN A 524 42.57 12.77 9.75
CA GLN A 524 43.52 13.67 10.44
C GLN A 524 44.33 13.01 11.56
N GLN A 525 43.90 11.87 12.11
CA GLN A 525 44.65 11.20 13.19
C GLN A 525 45.66 10.15 12.70
N THR A 526 45.51 9.61 11.49
CA THR A 526 46.47 8.63 10.93
C THR A 526 47.77 9.28 10.43
N VAL A 527 47.79 10.60 10.17
CA VAL A 527 49.01 11.32 9.78
C VAL A 527 49.87 11.71 10.99
N PHE A 528 49.30 11.78 12.20
CA PHE A 528 50.04 12.17 13.40
C PHE A 528 50.75 10.99 14.09
N PHE A 529 50.17 9.79 14.04
CA PHE A 529 50.76 8.58 14.69
C PHE A 529 51.68 7.74 13.76
N GLY A 530 51.65 7.97 12.45
CA GLY A 530 52.45 7.21 11.47
C GLY A 530 53.96 7.51 11.42
N ARG A 531 54.49 8.31 12.36
CA ARG A 531 55.93 8.63 12.45
C ARG A 531 56.64 7.97 13.64
N PHE A 532 55.91 7.26 14.48
CA PHE A 532 56.43 6.67 15.73
C PHE A 532 55.83 5.27 15.95
N TRP A 533 56.02 4.30 15.04
CA TRP A 533 56.22 2.86 15.34
C TRP A 533 56.16 2.02 14.06
N GLY A 534 57.15 1.14 13.94
CA GLY A 534 57.27 0.15 12.86
C GLY A 534 56.21 -0.94 12.92
N PRO A 535 56.19 -1.83 11.91
CA PRO A 535 54.99 -2.54 11.51
C PRO A 535 54.71 -3.71 12.46
N SER A 536 53.47 -3.79 12.93
CA SER A 536 52.92 -4.99 13.53
C SER A 536 51.66 -5.38 12.75
N GLU A 537 51.69 -6.60 12.24
CA GLU A 537 50.62 -7.26 11.50
C GLU A 537 49.32 -7.24 12.31
N ALA A 538 48.29 -6.59 11.76
CA ALA A 538 46.93 -6.67 12.26
C ALA A 538 46.04 -7.21 11.14
N ALA A 539 45.26 -8.21 11.52
CA ALA A 539 44.38 -9.04 10.70
C ALA A 539 43.52 -8.25 9.71
N ALA A 540 43.33 -8.85 8.53
CA ALA A 540 42.40 -8.41 7.51
C ALA A 540 40.96 -8.42 8.05
N ASP A 541 40.49 -7.26 8.49
CA ASP A 541 39.08 -6.98 8.71
C ASP A 541 38.49 -6.42 7.39
N ASN A 542 37.56 -7.16 6.79
CA ASN A 542 36.91 -6.85 5.51
C ASN A 542 35.84 -5.74 5.67
N GLY A 543 36.23 -4.59 6.24
CA GLY A 543 35.40 -3.40 6.40
C GLY A 543 35.50 -2.38 5.26
N ALA A 544 35.95 -2.78 4.07
CA ALA A 544 36.33 -1.87 2.97
C ALA A 544 35.25 -1.74 1.86
N GLY A 545 33.96 -1.64 2.20
CA GLY A 545 32.87 -1.63 1.21
C GLY A 545 32.01 -0.37 1.09
N ALA A 546 32.13 0.62 1.99
CA ALA A 546 31.10 1.67 2.13
C ALA A 546 31.53 3.11 1.74
N GLU A 547 32.75 3.35 1.27
CA GLU A 547 33.24 4.73 1.07
C GLU A 547 32.96 5.35 -0.32
N SER A 548 32.60 4.55 -1.34
CA SER A 548 32.34 5.02 -2.72
C SER A 548 31.14 4.33 -3.40
N SER A 549 29.95 4.44 -2.83
CA SER A 549 28.72 4.05 -3.56
C SER A 549 28.33 5.13 -4.58
N SER A 550 27.66 4.74 -5.67
CA SER A 550 27.16 5.66 -6.70
C SER A 550 26.24 6.73 -6.11
N PHE A 551 25.51 6.39 -5.05
CA PHE A 551 24.68 7.32 -4.30
C PHE A 551 25.50 8.35 -3.53
N SER A 552 26.57 7.90 -2.87
CA SER A 552 27.45 8.80 -2.13
C SER A 552 28.17 9.79 -3.05
N GLU A 553 28.61 9.33 -4.23
CA GLU A 553 29.22 10.18 -5.26
C GLU A 553 28.24 11.21 -5.80
N GLN A 554 26.98 10.84 -6.05
CA GLN A 554 25.95 11.75 -6.51
C GLN A 554 25.72 12.93 -5.53
N ILE A 555 25.69 12.66 -4.22
CA ILE A 555 25.54 13.71 -3.20
C ILE A 555 26.79 14.61 -3.14
N ARG A 556 27.99 14.02 -3.19
CA ARG A 556 29.25 14.77 -3.21
C ARG A 556 29.36 15.67 -4.43
N GLU A 557 28.98 15.16 -5.60
CA GLU A 557 29.01 15.90 -6.86
C GLU A 557 27.99 17.04 -6.88
N LEU A 558 26.79 16.84 -6.32
CA LEU A 558 25.81 17.91 -6.11
C LEU A 558 26.38 19.03 -5.23
N ARG A 559 27.01 18.68 -4.10
CA ARG A 559 27.66 19.65 -3.22
C ARG A 559 28.81 20.38 -3.93
N ARG A 560 29.58 19.68 -4.76
CA ARG A 560 30.70 20.27 -5.50
C ARG A 560 30.25 21.25 -6.59
N ARG A 561 29.22 20.89 -7.36
CA ARG A 561 28.68 21.72 -8.46
C ARG A 561 27.87 22.92 -7.99
N CYS A 562 27.22 22.80 -6.85
CA CYS A 562 26.29 23.81 -6.33
C CYS A 562 26.66 24.19 -4.88
N SER A 563 27.94 24.39 -4.60
CA SER A 563 28.44 24.62 -3.22
C SER A 563 27.88 25.87 -2.56
N ASP A 564 27.46 26.86 -3.35
CA ASP A 564 26.84 28.11 -2.90
C ASP A 564 25.32 28.00 -2.70
N ARG A 565 24.68 26.97 -3.28
CA ARG A 565 23.21 26.77 -3.31
C ARG A 565 22.72 25.46 -2.72
N PHE A 566 23.58 24.50 -2.41
CA PHE A 566 23.20 23.19 -1.90
C PHE A 566 24.03 22.79 -0.68
N SER A 567 23.36 22.59 0.45
CA SER A 567 24.00 22.12 1.69
C SER A 567 23.32 20.86 2.23
N VAL A 568 24.11 19.98 2.86
CA VAL A 568 23.59 18.78 3.53
C VAL A 568 24.21 18.68 4.93
N HIS A 569 23.37 18.62 5.95
CA HIS A 569 23.71 18.46 7.35
C HIS A 569 23.27 17.08 7.82
N TYR A 570 24.17 16.33 8.46
CA TYR A 570 23.93 14.94 8.86
C TYR A 570 23.61 14.85 10.35
N PHE A 571 22.61 14.04 10.68
CA PHE A 571 22.20 13.72 12.04
C PHE A 571 22.12 12.20 12.18
N VAL A 572 22.70 11.66 13.25
CA VAL A 572 22.82 10.22 13.48
C VAL A 572 22.45 9.88 14.92
N ASP A 573 21.38 9.12 15.11
CA ASP A 573 20.85 8.78 16.43
C ASP A 573 21.86 7.99 17.28
N GLU A 574 22.54 7.01 16.69
CA GLU A 574 23.61 6.21 17.35
C GLU A 574 24.80 7.07 17.84
N GLU A 575 24.97 8.27 17.30
CA GLU A 575 26.00 9.23 17.70
C GLU A 575 25.47 10.33 18.63
N GLY A 576 24.20 10.24 19.05
CA GLY A 576 23.54 11.24 19.90
C GLY A 576 23.27 12.57 19.18
N SER A 577 23.28 12.59 17.84
CA SER A 577 23.05 13.78 17.02
C SER A 577 21.64 13.78 16.44
N PHE A 578 20.81 14.73 16.87
CA PHE A 578 19.40 14.85 16.49
C PHE A 578 19.12 16.23 15.91
N ILE A 579 18.15 16.34 14.98
CA ILE A 579 17.69 17.64 14.46
C ILE A 579 16.95 18.36 15.58
N GLY A 580 17.53 19.45 16.08
CA GLY A 580 16.96 20.28 17.13
C GLY A 580 16.36 21.59 16.62
N ALA A 581 15.71 22.30 17.54
CA ALA A 581 15.16 23.64 17.30
C ALA A 581 16.19 24.61 16.70
N LYS A 582 17.41 24.60 17.25
CA LYS A 582 18.53 25.43 16.81
C LYS A 582 18.92 25.17 15.35
N ASP A 583 18.87 23.91 14.91
CA ASP A 583 19.33 23.50 13.59
C ASP A 583 18.31 23.93 12.53
N VAL A 584 17.02 23.76 12.84
CA VAL A 584 15.91 24.23 12.00
C VAL A 584 15.92 25.75 11.87
N VAL A 585 16.07 26.48 12.99
CA VAL A 585 16.17 27.95 12.99
C VAL A 585 17.40 28.43 12.22
N ALA A 586 18.54 27.74 12.33
CA ALA A 586 19.76 28.13 11.62
C ALA A 586 19.59 28.09 10.09
N VAL A 587 18.95 27.05 9.55
CA VAL A 587 18.75 26.93 8.09
C VAL A 587 17.58 27.78 7.59
N MET A 588 16.56 28.02 8.41
CA MET A 588 15.44 28.90 8.05
C MET A 588 15.77 30.39 8.22
N GLY A 589 16.68 30.70 9.13
CA GLY A 589 16.98 32.05 9.57
C GLY A 589 18.16 32.74 8.87
N ALA A 590 19.00 32.01 8.13
CA ALA A 590 20.10 32.61 7.37
C ALA A 590 19.54 33.44 6.19
N PRO A 591 19.63 34.79 6.21
CA PRO A 591 19.17 35.61 5.10
C PRO A 591 20.22 35.59 3.99
N ARG A 592 19.82 35.43 2.72
CA ARG A 592 20.66 35.83 1.60
C ARG A 592 20.58 37.35 1.44
N ALA A 593 21.72 37.99 1.14
CA ALA A 593 21.87 39.45 1.04
C ALA A 593 20.91 40.15 0.04
N ARG A 594 20.18 39.38 -0.79
CA ARG A 594 19.30 39.86 -1.85
C ARG A 594 17.82 39.93 -1.47
N ALA A 595 17.44 39.56 -0.23
CA ALA A 595 16.07 39.61 0.29
C ALA A 595 15.56 41.05 0.59
N MET A 596 15.84 42.02 -0.29
CA MET A 596 15.36 43.41 -0.17
C MET A 596 14.05 43.68 -0.93
N SER A 597 13.57 42.75 -1.77
CA SER A 597 12.19 42.76 -2.26
C SER A 597 11.35 41.87 -1.36
N ARG A 598 10.47 42.47 -0.53
CA ARG A 598 9.55 41.70 0.31
C ARG A 598 8.53 40.97 -0.59
N LEU A 599 8.43 39.65 -0.43
CA LEU A 599 7.33 38.87 -1.00
C LEU A 599 6.02 39.42 -0.44
N VAL A 600 4.98 39.41 -1.26
CA VAL A 600 3.64 39.77 -0.77
C VAL A 600 3.17 38.69 0.20
N PRO A 601 2.62 39.06 1.37
CA PRO A 601 2.05 38.09 2.30
C PRO A 601 1.02 37.20 1.61
N PRO A 602 1.08 35.87 1.80
CA PRO A 602 0.20 34.95 1.09
C PRO A 602 -1.26 35.19 1.45
N ALA A 603 -2.12 35.32 0.43
CA ALA A 603 -3.55 35.40 0.63
C ALA A 603 -4.05 34.09 1.25
N LYS A 604 -4.91 34.17 2.28
CA LYS A 604 -5.43 32.99 3.01
C LYS A 604 -6.13 31.96 2.13
N GLU A 605 -6.75 32.40 1.05
CA GLU A 605 -7.47 31.55 0.10
C GLU A 605 -6.56 31.03 -1.03
N CYS A 606 -5.28 31.44 -1.08
CA CYS A 606 -4.39 31.04 -2.16
C CYS A 606 -4.08 29.55 -2.11
N PRO A 607 -4.37 28.76 -3.17
CA PRO A 607 -4.17 27.32 -3.17
C PRO A 607 -2.69 26.89 -3.26
N TRP A 608 -1.79 27.85 -3.48
CA TRP A 608 -0.36 27.61 -3.66
C TRP A 608 0.47 28.02 -2.45
N HIS A 609 0.17 29.18 -1.87
CA HIS A 609 1.01 29.82 -0.85
C HIS A 609 0.36 29.92 0.53
N SER A 610 -0.95 29.63 0.65
CA SER A 610 -1.61 29.64 1.96
C SER A 610 -1.32 28.39 2.76
N ALA A 611 -0.76 28.56 3.97
CA ALA A 611 -0.66 27.48 4.94
C ALA A 611 -2.03 26.91 5.31
N THR A 612 -3.03 27.76 5.52
CA THR A 612 -4.39 27.32 5.88
C THR A 612 -5.05 26.49 4.78
N ALA A 613 -4.92 26.90 3.51
CA ALA A 613 -5.46 26.11 2.40
C ALA A 613 -4.73 24.77 2.26
N LEU A 614 -3.41 24.75 2.52
CA LEU A 614 -2.60 23.55 2.47
C LEU A 614 -3.04 22.51 3.51
N GLU A 615 -3.43 22.91 4.73
CA GLU A 615 -3.86 21.96 5.79
C GLU A 615 -5.03 21.07 5.34
N THR A 616 -5.91 21.61 4.51
CA THR A 616 -7.10 20.92 3.97
C THR A 616 -6.90 20.34 2.57
N LEU A 617 -5.69 20.44 2.01
CA LEU A 617 -5.40 19.94 0.68
C LEU A 617 -5.50 18.40 0.68
N PRO A 618 -6.28 17.77 -0.22
CA PRO A 618 -6.70 16.37 -0.10
C PRO A 618 -5.67 15.32 -0.47
N ASN A 619 -4.57 15.74 -1.10
CA ASN A 619 -3.45 14.91 -1.47
C ASN A 619 -2.27 15.80 -1.85
N ASP A 620 -1.12 15.16 -2.07
CA ASP A 620 0.12 15.85 -2.41
C ASP A 620 0.26 16.09 -3.93
N ASN A 621 -0.78 15.83 -4.73
CA ASN A 621 -0.73 15.92 -6.20
C ASN A 621 -1.34 17.23 -6.72
N ASP A 622 -0.47 18.21 -6.94
CA ASP A 622 -0.85 19.54 -7.40
C ASP A 622 -1.45 19.59 -8.81
N THR A 623 -1.16 18.60 -9.67
CA THR A 623 -1.61 18.55 -11.07
C THR A 623 -2.99 17.91 -11.24
N SER A 624 -3.50 17.25 -10.20
CA SER A 624 -4.85 16.65 -10.24
C SER A 624 -6.00 17.66 -10.14
N ARG A 625 -5.69 18.96 -10.05
CA ARG A 625 -6.62 20.06 -9.77
C ARG A 625 -6.97 20.77 -11.09
N ASP A 626 -7.92 20.22 -11.83
CA ASP A 626 -8.45 20.80 -13.08
C ASP A 626 -9.82 21.49 -12.81
N PRO A 627 -10.03 22.77 -13.19
CA PRO A 627 -9.05 23.69 -13.79
C PRO A 627 -7.99 24.13 -12.78
N GLU A 628 -6.76 24.33 -13.28
CA GLU A 628 -5.64 24.77 -12.46
C GLU A 628 -5.94 26.12 -11.82
N PRO A 629 -5.96 26.21 -10.49
CA PRO A 629 -6.35 27.46 -9.85
C PRO A 629 -5.25 28.51 -9.99
N PRO A 630 -5.56 29.76 -10.35
CA PRO A 630 -4.57 30.82 -10.42
C PRO A 630 -4.04 31.18 -9.03
N CYS A 631 -2.82 31.71 -8.97
CA CYS A 631 -2.34 32.37 -7.76
C CYS A 631 -3.08 33.71 -7.59
N VAL A 632 -3.50 34.03 -6.37
CA VAL A 632 -4.24 35.27 -6.03
C VAL A 632 -3.43 36.22 -5.12
N CYS A 633 -2.14 35.92 -4.90
CA CYS A 633 -1.27 36.68 -4.01
C CYS A 633 -0.73 37.95 -4.64
N ALA A 634 -0.24 37.90 -5.89
CA ALA A 634 0.23 39.08 -6.62
C ALA A 634 -0.92 39.72 -7.38
N ARG A 635 -1.18 41.00 -7.15
CA ARG A 635 -2.27 41.80 -7.72
C ARG A 635 -1.77 42.93 -8.62
N ALA A 636 -0.48 43.24 -8.57
CA ALA A 636 0.19 44.20 -9.45
C ALA A 636 1.44 43.58 -10.10
N ALA A 637 1.86 44.10 -11.26
CA ALA A 637 3.01 43.57 -12.01
C ALA A 637 4.36 43.65 -11.25
N GLU A 638 4.43 44.51 -10.23
CA GLU A 638 5.64 44.73 -9.41
C GLU A 638 5.65 43.86 -8.14
N GLU A 639 4.53 43.19 -7.83
CA GLU A 639 4.37 42.35 -6.66
C GLU A 639 4.91 40.93 -6.91
N ARG A 640 5.78 40.46 -6.01
CA ARG A 640 6.38 39.13 -6.07
C ARG A 640 5.63 38.16 -5.17
N ALA A 641 5.18 37.05 -5.72
CA ALA A 641 4.43 36.03 -4.99
C ALA A 641 5.24 34.73 -4.88
N GLY A 642 5.22 34.11 -3.70
CA GLY A 642 6.00 32.92 -3.42
C GLY A 642 6.00 32.58 -1.94
N SER A 643 6.54 31.43 -1.60
CA SER A 643 6.80 31.05 -0.21
C SER A 643 8.07 30.23 -0.13
N ASN A 644 8.89 30.48 0.89
CA ASN A 644 9.98 29.57 1.21
C ASN A 644 9.38 28.21 1.59
N LEU A 645 10.01 27.11 1.22
CA LEU A 645 9.40 25.78 1.37
C LEU A 645 10.17 24.95 2.40
N LEU A 646 9.46 24.40 3.38
CA LEU A 646 10.01 23.42 4.33
C LEU A 646 9.33 22.07 4.11
N PHE A 647 10.04 21.12 3.51
CA PHE A 647 9.56 19.77 3.32
C PHE A 647 9.99 18.87 4.49
N VAL A 648 9.07 18.06 5.02
CA VAL A 648 9.36 17.00 5.98
C VAL A 648 9.03 15.66 5.33
N SER A 649 10.07 14.87 5.07
CA SER A 649 10.00 13.65 4.26
C SER A 649 10.58 12.46 5.03
N GLY A 650 9.78 11.43 5.28
CA GLY A 650 10.26 10.25 6.01
C GLY A 650 9.14 9.37 6.54
N PRO A 651 9.45 8.40 7.42
CA PRO A 651 8.44 7.59 8.08
C PRO A 651 7.42 8.44 8.84
N GLU A 652 6.20 7.93 9.04
CA GLU A 652 5.10 8.64 9.71
C GLU A 652 5.51 9.25 11.07
N GLY A 653 6.19 8.49 11.92
CA GLY A 653 6.68 9.00 13.22
C GLY A 653 7.73 10.11 13.09
N PHE A 654 8.49 10.17 11.99
CA PHE A 654 9.39 11.29 11.70
C PHE A 654 8.58 12.54 11.30
N ILE A 655 7.60 12.39 10.41
CA ILE A 655 6.72 13.49 10.00
C ILE A 655 5.97 14.05 11.23
N GLU A 656 5.41 13.18 12.06
CA GLU A 656 4.68 13.55 13.28
C GLU A 656 5.56 14.35 14.25
N ALA A 657 6.79 13.90 14.49
CA ALA A 657 7.71 14.56 15.41
C ALA A 657 8.09 15.98 14.96
N TYR A 658 8.31 16.19 13.66
CA TYR A 658 8.80 17.47 13.14
C TYR A 658 7.68 18.41 12.69
N ALA A 659 6.65 17.93 12.00
CA ALA A 659 5.59 18.74 11.39
C ALA A 659 4.16 18.36 11.84
N GLY A 660 4.00 17.34 12.68
CA GLY A 660 2.68 16.83 13.08
C GLY A 660 2.09 15.85 12.06
N PRO A 661 1.13 15.01 12.48
CA PRO A 661 0.60 13.96 11.62
C PRO A 661 -0.18 14.56 10.44
N LYS A 662 -0.19 13.86 9.30
CA LYS A 662 -1.16 14.08 8.23
C LYS A 662 -2.56 13.71 8.76
N ARG A 663 -3.63 14.19 8.11
CA ARG A 663 -5.02 13.94 8.53
C ARG A 663 -5.81 13.29 7.42
N TRP A 664 -6.84 12.52 7.74
CA TRP A 664 -7.77 12.02 6.74
C TRP A 664 -8.99 12.93 6.64
N GLY A 665 -9.45 13.20 5.42
CA GLY A 665 -10.69 13.92 5.13
C GLY A 665 -11.39 13.37 3.88
N GLU A 666 -12.51 13.98 3.49
CA GLU A 666 -13.46 13.42 2.50
C GLU A 666 -12.82 13.03 1.16
N LYS A 667 -11.75 13.73 0.77
CA LYS A 667 -11.07 13.60 -0.52
C LYS A 667 -9.72 12.86 -0.44
N GLY A 668 -9.31 12.37 0.74
CA GLY A 668 -8.06 11.62 0.90
C GLY A 668 -7.23 12.02 2.14
N GLU A 669 -5.95 11.62 2.12
CA GLU A 669 -4.97 12.03 3.12
C GLU A 669 -4.56 13.49 2.87
N MET A 670 -4.95 14.35 3.80
CA MET A 670 -4.62 15.76 3.85
C MET A 670 -3.33 16.04 4.61
N GLN A 671 -2.70 17.17 4.28
CA GLN A 671 -1.51 17.65 4.98
C GLN A 671 -1.75 17.87 6.49
N GLY A 672 -2.94 18.34 6.88
CA GLY A 672 -3.26 18.66 8.27
C GLY A 672 -2.44 19.84 8.83
N PRO A 673 -2.69 20.25 10.08
CA PRO A 673 -2.02 21.40 10.67
C PRO A 673 -0.54 21.13 10.93
N VAL A 674 0.25 22.20 10.92
CA VAL A 674 1.67 22.16 11.29
C VAL A 674 1.79 22.10 12.80
N LEU A 675 2.25 20.95 13.31
CA LEU A 675 2.54 20.70 14.73
C LEU A 675 4.00 20.26 14.89
N GLY A 676 4.30 19.45 15.91
CA GLY A 676 5.66 18.94 16.14
C GLY A 676 6.66 20.05 16.49
N LEU A 677 7.94 19.80 16.20
CA LEU A 677 9.02 20.77 16.42
C LEU A 677 8.78 22.08 15.66
N VAL A 678 8.47 21.99 14.37
CA VAL A 678 8.27 23.15 13.48
C VAL A 678 7.07 23.97 13.93
N GLY A 679 5.93 23.34 14.23
CA GLY A 679 4.74 24.07 14.71
C GLY A 679 4.97 24.78 16.05
N ARG A 680 5.79 24.21 16.95
CA ARG A 680 6.19 24.89 18.19
C ARG A 680 7.09 26.10 17.92
N LEU A 681 8.01 26.00 16.95
CA LEU A 681 8.88 27.10 16.55
C LEU A 681 8.06 28.25 15.94
N MET A 682 7.17 27.95 14.99
CA MET A 682 6.30 28.95 14.36
C MET A 682 5.41 29.67 15.38
N LYS A 683 4.87 28.96 16.38
CA LYS A 683 4.09 29.58 17.47
C LYS A 683 4.94 30.48 18.38
N LYS A 684 6.21 30.14 18.61
CA LYS A 684 7.11 30.86 19.52
C LYS A 684 7.63 32.16 18.92
N GLU A 685 7.88 32.21 17.61
CA GLU A 685 8.30 33.45 16.93
C GLU A 685 7.17 34.49 16.79
N GLY A 686 5.91 34.05 16.74
CA GLY A 686 4.75 34.93 16.62
C GLY A 686 4.58 35.49 15.19
N ARG A 687 3.49 36.25 14.97
CA ARG A 687 3.25 36.94 13.69
C ARG A 687 4.27 38.06 13.48
N GLY A 688 4.89 38.11 12.31
CA GLY A 688 6.00 38.97 11.92
C GLY A 688 7.38 38.32 12.10
N GLY A 689 7.45 37.04 12.46
CA GLY A 689 8.68 36.27 12.67
C GLY A 689 9.39 35.85 11.38
N VAL A 690 10.60 35.32 11.51
CA VAL A 690 11.43 34.85 10.38
C VAL A 690 10.79 33.65 9.66
N MET A 691 9.87 32.96 10.35
CA MET A 691 9.13 31.80 9.87
C MET A 691 7.80 32.09 9.15
N ASP A 692 7.34 33.34 9.05
CA ASP A 692 6.03 33.67 8.46
C ASP A 692 5.97 33.47 6.94
N ASP A 693 7.11 33.55 6.25
CA ASP A 693 7.21 33.35 4.80
C ASP A 693 7.43 31.87 4.40
N TRP A 694 7.24 30.94 5.34
CA TRP A 694 7.49 29.51 5.12
C TRP A 694 6.21 28.68 5.01
N LEU A 695 6.12 27.91 3.94
CA LEU A 695 5.10 26.90 3.73
C LEU A 695 5.68 25.53 4.09
N VAL A 696 5.02 24.81 5.01
CA VAL A 696 5.48 23.50 5.49
C VAL A 696 4.71 22.39 4.78
N LEU A 697 5.43 21.51 4.08
CA LEU A 697 4.87 20.41 3.29
C LEU A 697 5.35 19.07 3.84
N LYS A 698 4.46 18.10 3.97
CA LYS A 698 4.71 16.76 4.51
C LYS A 698 4.69 15.78 3.34
N LEU A 699 5.76 14.99 3.18
CA LEU A 699 5.93 14.02 2.10
C LEU A 699 5.88 12.60 2.64
#